data_AF-A0A2G8LBT7-F1
#
_entry.id   AF-A0A2G8LBT7-F1
#
_cell.length_a   1.000
_cell.length_b   1.000
_cell.length_c   1.000
_cell.angle_alpha   90.00
_cell.angle_beta   90.00
_cell.angle_gamma   90.00
#
_symmetry.space_group_name_H-M   'P 1'
#
loop_
_entity.id
_entity.type
_entity.pdbx_description
1 polymer ?
#
loop_
_entity_poly.entity_id
_entity_poly.type
_entity_poly.pdbx_seq_one_letter_code
_entity_poly.pdbx_strand_id
1 'polypeptide(L)'
;MSQIEKEATQQSADDSDGLKAELEQTKKQLSDSEEKAQKLKQLAMKVKKELEQQKKQVNNLQRELSAIKTNATQKEKDLSSMVQEKERLLQQVTNLKDGSQQNIGNYQSLQVEYEKVQDELDSERERSEKLSTRLTEIVEDLTKLSNENTQLKEERQELQEKWEREEKEARTMERNLAEVRCKVMALENELEKEATVREEKEEELKEALEKNNDFEDKLKRQAEDNDKTTKRLEAALQGASQSNLMDLEIAEYERTVSSLNADIAEKDKSIAEIRQEVERLEKRMESMEKEKQAQEGLLEQAEERGNKLKQLLVKTKKDLADSKKAEMEQKSMEAALKGQMEHLTQQSEQFKLEMSGVLSENQKLQDQIRSSSDANVRTIRSLEMKNESLMDDLEMSRSQLVEIQGEFDSYKVRAQSVLKQQKTRDTSLSPPDMTRDEKDRLEEVISQLRSKLQESNDKLTAMKHESELLQEEHDRLLQRHGDIVQDLQLKEKTWRDKLEKMRVESQSSRTEQTETIKELSYQNEIIASTFKDQIKQLRSDHQRTTEQLQHQLDGTENQLFRLQEQQQASSFKDSHKDEANSRPKAVEREQGRFIFWFSAVGMENPEQEVYPKLSSHRSTSVTSDNEAPTFAQLLSTTSEDKQSIISGISSSAEEEHVRVQLTTARKKLEHFTEITSENEATILRLTEQSKILKEEIRRLERNQARENAISNLEYLKNVVLKFMVLPKGDEKGRLVPVLETMLKLSEEESKKLVNIAQDEEMTSSTAGLGTYLHRWSGGLM
;
A
#
# COMPACT_ATOMS: atom_id res chain seq x y z
N MET A 1 -66.94 48.14 196.36
CA MET A 1 -66.92 46.97 197.27
C MET A 1 -65.47 46.77 197.68
N SER A 2 -64.98 47.16 198.87
CA SER A 2 -65.42 46.81 200.24
C SER A 2 -65.02 45.35 200.60
N GLN A 3 -64.21 45.04 201.62
CA GLN A 3 -63.37 45.87 202.52
C GLN A 3 -62.42 44.98 203.41
N ILE A 4 -61.42 45.61 204.06
CA ILE A 4 -60.82 45.25 205.39
C ILE A 4 -59.82 44.04 205.52
N GLU A 5 -58.52 44.40 205.61
CA GLU A 5 -57.51 44.11 206.68
C GLU A 5 -56.91 42.72 207.07
N LYS A 6 -55.58 42.75 207.39
CA LYS A 6 -54.76 41.94 208.36
C LYS A 6 -54.50 40.43 208.07
N GLU A 7 -53.51 39.68 208.61
CA GLU A 7 -52.17 39.82 209.30
C GLU A 7 -51.56 38.37 209.40
N ALA A 8 -50.25 38.03 209.55
CA ALA A 8 -48.94 38.62 209.22
C ALA A 8 -47.76 37.58 209.42
N THR A 9 -46.57 37.82 208.82
CA THR A 9 -45.19 37.26 209.11
C THR A 9 -44.87 35.73 209.12
N GLN A 10 -43.82 35.30 208.35
CA GLN A 10 -42.51 34.77 208.85
C GLN A 10 -41.81 33.65 207.97
N GLN A 11 -40.63 33.94 207.34
CA GLN A 11 -39.50 33.04 206.93
C GLN A 11 -39.72 31.79 206.00
N SER A 12 -38.75 31.15 205.31
CA SER A 12 -37.43 31.54 204.74
C SER A 12 -36.84 30.42 203.82
N ALA A 13 -36.24 30.81 202.67
CA ALA A 13 -35.21 30.11 201.85
C ALA A 13 -35.45 28.69 201.26
N ASP A 14 -35.65 28.60 199.93
CA ASP A 14 -34.97 27.62 199.02
C ASP A 14 -35.07 28.11 197.55
N ASP A 15 -33.96 28.49 196.91
CA ASP A 15 -33.95 29.13 195.56
C ASP A 15 -32.54 29.16 194.92
N SER A 16 -32.23 28.28 193.94
CA SER A 16 -31.04 28.44 193.06
C SER A 16 -30.96 27.50 191.84
N ASP A 17 -31.13 26.19 192.01
CA ASP A 17 -30.48 25.22 191.09
C ASP A 17 -31.25 24.85 189.82
N GLY A 18 -32.59 25.04 189.77
CA GLY A 18 -33.39 24.66 188.60
C GLY A 18 -32.97 25.38 187.31
N LEU A 19 -32.62 26.67 187.41
CA LEU A 19 -32.33 27.54 186.25
C LEU A 19 -30.99 27.25 185.55
N LYS A 20 -30.09 26.47 186.16
CA LYS A 20 -28.81 26.10 185.53
C LYS A 20 -28.98 25.02 184.45
N ALA A 21 -29.89 24.06 184.66
CA ALA A 21 -30.06 22.91 183.79
C ALA A 21 -30.59 23.27 182.39
N GLU A 22 -31.60 24.16 182.30
CA GLU A 22 -32.16 24.61 181.01
C GLU A 22 -31.13 25.40 180.17
N LEU A 23 -30.25 26.17 180.82
CA LEU A 23 -29.23 26.97 180.14
C LEU A 23 -28.08 26.10 179.55
N GLU A 24 -27.83 24.93 180.12
CA GLU A 24 -26.88 23.94 179.60
C GLU A 24 -27.50 23.15 178.41
N GLN A 25 -28.77 22.77 178.51
CA GLN A 25 -29.50 22.07 177.45
C GLN A 25 -29.67 22.93 176.19
N THR A 26 -30.00 24.22 176.35
CA THR A 26 -30.16 25.17 175.23
C THR A 26 -28.84 25.47 174.52
N LYS A 27 -27.71 25.61 175.25
CA LYS A 27 -26.37 25.70 174.64
C LYS A 27 -26.04 24.52 173.73
N LYS A 28 -26.37 23.29 174.15
CA LYS A 28 -26.11 22.09 173.35
C LYS A 28 -26.93 22.06 172.07
N GLN A 29 -28.19 22.45 172.11
CA GLN A 29 -29.04 22.58 170.92
C GLN A 29 -28.55 23.68 169.96
N LEU A 30 -27.98 24.77 170.47
CA LEU A 30 -27.38 25.82 169.65
C LEU A 30 -26.18 25.28 168.85
N SER A 31 -25.26 24.57 169.51
CA SER A 31 -24.06 23.98 168.87
C SER A 31 -24.43 22.95 167.80
N ASP A 32 -25.39 22.06 168.07
CA ASP A 32 -25.94 21.11 167.11
C ASP A 32 -26.60 21.79 165.90
N SER A 33 -27.14 23.01 166.07
CA SER A 33 -27.74 23.81 165.01
C SER A 33 -26.68 24.49 164.14
N GLU A 34 -25.62 25.05 164.76
CA GLU A 34 -24.49 25.64 164.03
C GLU A 34 -23.76 24.60 163.17
N GLU A 35 -23.49 23.39 163.68
CA GLU A 35 -22.90 22.32 162.88
C GLU A 35 -23.75 21.97 161.65
N LYS A 36 -25.08 21.87 161.81
CA LYS A 36 -26.02 21.56 160.73
C LYS A 36 -26.05 22.69 159.70
N ALA A 37 -26.06 23.95 160.14
CA ALA A 37 -25.98 25.11 159.28
C ALA A 37 -24.64 25.16 158.51
N GLN A 38 -23.53 24.82 159.15
CA GLN A 38 -22.20 24.80 158.54
C GLN A 38 -22.05 23.67 157.51
N LYS A 39 -22.58 22.48 157.80
CA LYS A 39 -22.67 21.35 156.86
C LYS A 39 -23.58 21.66 155.66
N LEU A 40 -24.75 22.27 155.89
CA LEU A 40 -25.63 22.76 154.82
C LEU A 40 -24.95 23.83 153.94
N LYS A 41 -24.19 24.76 154.55
CA LYS A 41 -23.44 25.79 153.82
C LYS A 41 -22.34 25.18 152.94
N GLN A 42 -21.62 24.18 153.44
CA GLN A 42 -20.65 23.41 152.64
C GLN A 42 -21.34 22.66 151.48
N LEU A 43 -22.47 22.00 151.74
CA LEU A 43 -23.24 21.29 150.71
C LEU A 43 -23.73 22.26 149.62
N ALA A 44 -24.30 23.40 150.00
CA ALA A 44 -24.76 24.44 149.09
C ALA A 44 -23.60 25.06 148.28
N MET A 45 -22.42 25.24 148.88
CA MET A 45 -21.22 25.67 148.15
C MET A 45 -20.72 24.60 147.17
N LYS A 46 -20.77 23.31 147.53
CA LYS A 46 -20.41 22.20 146.64
C LYS A 46 -21.38 22.10 145.46
N VAL A 47 -22.69 22.07 145.71
CA VAL A 47 -23.72 22.07 144.67
C VAL A 47 -23.63 23.31 143.79
N LYS A 48 -23.36 24.50 144.35
CA LYS A 48 -23.14 25.71 143.54
C LYS A 48 -21.89 25.59 142.65
N LYS A 49 -20.80 24.99 143.14
CA LYS A 49 -19.57 24.78 142.35
C LYS A 49 -19.79 23.74 141.24
N GLU A 50 -20.52 22.66 141.52
CA GLU A 50 -20.88 21.62 140.56
C GLU A 50 -21.86 22.14 139.50
N LEU A 51 -22.85 22.96 139.91
CA LEU A 51 -23.76 23.66 139.00
C LEU A 51 -23.02 24.65 138.09
N GLU A 52 -22.08 25.43 138.64
CA GLU A 52 -21.25 26.34 137.86
C GLU A 52 -20.32 25.58 136.88
N GLN A 53 -19.83 24.41 137.28
CA GLN A 53 -19.02 23.53 136.43
C GLN A 53 -19.84 22.88 135.30
N GLN A 54 -21.05 22.37 135.59
CA GLN A 54 -21.97 21.88 134.56
C GLN A 54 -22.43 23.02 133.63
N LYS A 55 -22.70 24.21 134.16
CA LYS A 55 -23.07 25.39 133.34
C LYS A 55 -21.93 25.81 132.41
N LYS A 56 -20.67 25.68 132.83
CA LYS A 56 -19.50 25.85 131.94
C LYS A 56 -19.40 24.73 130.89
N GLN A 57 -19.65 23.48 131.27
CA GLN A 57 -19.62 22.34 130.36
C GLN A 57 -20.73 22.43 129.28
N VAL A 58 -21.96 22.79 129.67
CA VAL A 58 -23.07 23.07 128.74
C VAL A 58 -22.73 24.23 127.81
N ASN A 59 -22.20 25.34 128.33
CA ASN A 59 -21.76 26.47 127.49
C ASN A 59 -20.65 26.09 126.50
N ASN A 60 -19.75 25.15 126.83
CA ASN A 60 -18.73 24.67 125.91
C ASN A 60 -19.33 23.73 124.85
N LEU A 61 -20.12 22.73 125.25
CA LEU A 61 -20.83 21.84 124.32
C LEU A 61 -21.75 22.62 123.36
N GLN A 62 -22.36 23.71 123.82
CA GLN A 62 -23.23 24.57 123.01
C GLN A 62 -22.43 25.45 122.03
N ARG A 63 -21.20 25.85 122.38
CA ARG A 63 -20.24 26.45 121.42
C ARG A 63 -19.75 25.42 120.40
N GLU A 64 -19.37 24.23 120.84
CA GLU A 64 -18.92 23.13 119.99
C GLU A 64 -20.01 22.73 118.99
N LEU A 65 -21.27 22.58 119.42
CA LEU A 65 -22.42 22.38 118.53
C LEU A 65 -22.59 23.53 117.53
N SER A 66 -22.41 24.79 117.94
CA SER A 66 -22.50 25.92 117.02
C SER A 66 -21.38 25.91 115.96
N ALA A 67 -20.15 25.57 116.36
CA ALA A 67 -18.99 25.47 115.47
C ALA A 67 -19.08 24.27 114.52
N ILE A 68 -19.58 23.12 115.01
CA ILE A 68 -19.90 21.95 114.18
C ILE A 68 -20.99 22.30 113.17
N LYS A 69 -22.04 23.03 113.58
CA LYS A 69 -23.12 23.44 112.68
C LYS A 69 -22.64 24.43 111.62
N THR A 70 -21.81 25.43 111.95
CA THR A 70 -21.21 26.32 110.95
C THR A 70 -20.31 25.55 109.98
N ASN A 71 -19.45 24.64 110.50
CA ASN A 71 -18.58 23.81 109.66
C ASN A 71 -19.37 22.85 108.75
N ALA A 72 -20.50 22.32 109.21
CA ALA A 72 -21.41 21.52 108.39
C ALA A 72 -22.00 22.37 107.24
N THR A 73 -22.59 23.55 107.56
CA THR A 73 -23.14 24.44 106.53
C THR A 73 -22.10 25.02 105.58
N GLN A 74 -20.83 25.12 106.00
CA GLN A 74 -19.74 25.51 105.11
C GLN A 74 -19.39 24.36 104.16
N LYS A 75 -19.15 23.15 104.68
CA LYS A 75 -18.90 21.95 103.85
C LYS A 75 -20.04 21.67 102.87
N GLU A 76 -21.28 21.92 103.25
CA GLU A 76 -22.47 21.76 102.40
C GLU A 76 -22.48 22.77 101.24
N LYS A 77 -22.03 24.02 101.47
CA LYS A 77 -21.77 24.98 100.40
C LYS A 77 -20.59 24.57 99.52
N ASP A 78 -19.46 24.18 100.12
CA ASP A 78 -18.24 23.77 99.41
C ASP A 78 -18.52 22.58 98.49
N LEU A 79 -19.32 21.60 98.96
CA LEU A 79 -19.79 20.46 98.18
C LEU A 79 -20.71 20.91 97.03
N SER A 80 -21.63 21.84 97.28
CA SER A 80 -22.53 22.40 96.27
C SER A 80 -21.76 23.13 95.15
N SER A 81 -20.74 23.93 95.50
CA SER A 81 -19.85 24.55 94.51
C SER A 81 -19.04 23.52 93.73
N MET A 82 -18.52 22.46 94.36
CA MET A 82 -17.84 21.37 93.63
C MET A 82 -18.78 20.61 92.70
N VAL A 83 -20.06 20.43 93.07
CA VAL A 83 -21.05 19.80 92.18
C VAL A 83 -21.30 20.70 90.96
N GLN A 84 -21.53 21.99 91.15
CA GLN A 84 -21.71 22.94 90.04
C GLN A 84 -20.46 23.05 89.14
N GLU A 85 -19.27 23.02 89.72
CA GLU A 85 -18.00 23.03 88.97
C GLU A 85 -17.81 21.73 88.18
N LYS A 86 -18.06 20.56 88.80
CA LYS A 86 -18.06 19.26 88.12
C LYS A 86 -19.06 19.20 86.97
N GLU A 87 -20.26 19.74 87.16
CA GLU A 87 -21.34 19.77 86.16
C GLU A 87 -20.98 20.69 84.99
N ARG A 88 -20.39 21.86 85.28
CA ARG A 88 -19.80 22.75 84.26
C ARG A 88 -18.64 22.11 83.50
N LEU A 89 -17.76 21.37 84.18
CA LEU A 89 -16.65 20.64 83.56
C LEU A 89 -17.17 19.48 82.68
N LEU A 90 -18.22 18.76 83.11
CA LEU A 90 -18.90 17.77 82.28
C LEU A 90 -19.49 18.40 81.01
N GLN A 91 -20.17 19.54 81.14
CA GLN A 91 -20.70 20.29 80.00
C GLN A 91 -19.59 20.76 79.04
N GLN A 92 -18.41 21.14 79.57
CA GLN A 92 -17.26 21.50 78.75
C GLN A 92 -16.68 20.27 78.03
N VAL A 93 -16.61 19.11 78.69
CA VAL A 93 -16.14 17.86 78.10
C VAL A 93 -17.09 17.33 77.02
N THR A 94 -18.43 17.44 77.20
CA THR A 94 -19.37 17.10 76.12
C THR A 94 -19.20 18.03 74.93
N ASN A 95 -19.16 19.35 75.14
CA ASN A 95 -19.02 20.31 74.05
C ASN A 95 -17.70 20.11 73.26
N LEU A 96 -16.60 19.76 73.95
CA LEU A 96 -15.32 19.42 73.31
C LEU A 96 -15.39 18.09 72.55
N LYS A 97 -16.07 17.08 73.10
CA LYS A 97 -16.29 15.79 72.43
C LYS A 97 -17.14 15.97 71.16
N ASP A 98 -18.24 16.71 71.25
CA ASP A 98 -19.19 16.91 70.15
C ASP A 98 -18.52 17.72 69.02
N GLY A 99 -17.78 18.78 69.37
CA GLY A 99 -16.93 19.50 68.42
C GLY A 99 -15.83 18.63 67.79
N SER A 100 -15.24 17.70 68.57
CA SER A 100 -14.27 16.72 68.01
C SER A 100 -14.95 15.72 67.08
N GLN A 101 -16.18 15.27 67.36
CA GLN A 101 -16.93 14.39 66.46
C GLN A 101 -17.35 15.12 65.18
N GLN A 102 -17.76 16.38 65.27
CA GLN A 102 -18.03 17.23 64.11
C GLN A 102 -16.78 17.44 63.26
N ASN A 103 -15.62 17.68 63.87
CA ASN A 103 -14.35 17.79 63.14
C ASN A 103 -13.94 16.48 62.46
N ILE A 104 -14.19 15.31 63.08
CA ILE A 104 -13.96 14.00 62.43
C ILE A 104 -14.89 13.83 61.22
N GLY A 105 -16.19 14.15 61.36
CA GLY A 105 -17.14 14.10 60.26
C GLY A 105 -16.78 15.06 59.11
N ASN A 106 -16.31 16.27 59.43
CA ASN A 106 -15.79 17.22 58.44
C ASN A 106 -14.55 16.67 57.71
N TYR A 107 -13.63 16.01 58.43
CA TYR A 107 -12.43 15.41 57.84
C TYR A 107 -12.76 14.21 56.94
N GLN A 108 -13.73 13.38 57.33
CA GLN A 108 -14.25 12.28 56.52
C GLN A 108 -14.96 12.79 55.26
N SER A 109 -15.78 13.83 55.37
CA SER A 109 -16.40 14.48 54.20
C SER A 109 -15.34 15.07 53.25
N LEU A 110 -14.32 15.74 53.79
CA LEU A 110 -13.22 16.29 53.00
C LEU A 110 -12.38 15.19 52.33
N GLN A 111 -12.18 14.05 52.99
CA GLN A 111 -11.53 12.88 52.40
C GLN A 111 -12.35 12.33 51.22
N VAL A 112 -13.67 12.18 51.37
CA VAL A 112 -14.55 11.70 50.29
C VAL A 112 -14.56 12.66 49.10
N GLU A 113 -14.56 13.98 49.32
CA GLU A 113 -14.41 14.94 48.21
C GLU A 113 -13.00 14.90 47.58
N TYR A 114 -11.94 14.61 48.35
CA TYR A 114 -10.60 14.44 47.81
C TYR A 114 -10.49 13.16 46.95
N GLU A 115 -11.09 12.07 47.40
CA GLU A 115 -11.18 10.80 46.65
C GLU A 115 -11.96 10.98 45.33
N LYS A 116 -13.10 11.71 45.33
CA LYS A 116 -13.80 12.07 44.10
C LYS A 116 -12.96 12.92 43.15
N VAL A 117 -12.28 13.96 43.65
CA VAL A 117 -11.44 14.85 42.82
C VAL A 117 -10.22 14.11 42.28
N GLN A 118 -9.70 13.11 43.00
CA GLN A 118 -8.68 12.17 42.52
C GLN A 118 -9.24 11.32 41.37
N ASP A 119 -10.40 10.68 41.53
CA ASP A 119 -11.07 9.89 40.48
C ASP A 119 -11.41 10.72 39.23
N GLU A 120 -11.90 11.95 39.42
CA GLU A 120 -12.17 12.89 38.32
C GLU A 120 -10.88 13.26 37.57
N LEU A 121 -9.81 13.61 38.30
CA LEU A 121 -8.49 13.94 37.74
C LEU A 121 -7.88 12.77 36.96
N ASP A 122 -7.94 11.55 37.50
CA ASP A 122 -7.40 10.37 36.85
C ASP A 122 -8.27 9.95 35.63
N SER A 123 -9.59 10.18 35.67
CA SER A 123 -10.45 10.04 34.48
C SER A 123 -10.11 11.06 33.37
N GLU A 124 -9.76 12.30 33.74
CA GLU A 124 -9.42 13.34 32.77
C GLU A 124 -8.00 13.18 32.22
N ARG A 125 -7.07 12.62 33.00
CA ARG A 125 -5.78 12.11 32.50
C ARG A 125 -6.00 11.02 31.45
N GLU A 126 -6.86 10.05 31.72
CA GLU A 126 -7.16 8.97 30.76
C GLU A 126 -7.80 9.51 29.46
N ARG A 127 -8.68 10.53 29.56
CA ARG A 127 -9.21 11.26 28.37
C ARG A 127 -8.11 12.02 27.64
N SER A 128 -7.23 12.70 28.36
CA SER A 128 -6.09 13.44 27.78
C SER A 128 -5.12 12.52 27.04
N GLU A 129 -4.79 11.35 27.59
CA GLU A 129 -3.98 10.34 26.92
C GLU A 129 -4.67 9.80 25.66
N LYS A 130 -5.96 9.45 25.74
CA LYS A 130 -6.76 9.00 24.57
C LYS A 130 -6.88 10.07 23.47
N LEU A 131 -6.92 11.35 23.83
CA LEU A 131 -6.87 12.46 22.88
C LEU A 131 -5.47 12.66 22.29
N SER A 132 -4.42 12.48 23.11
CA SER A 132 -3.02 12.56 22.68
C SER A 132 -2.66 11.46 21.68
N THR A 133 -2.98 10.20 21.98
CA THR A 133 -2.72 9.07 21.07
C THR A 133 -3.47 9.25 19.74
N ARG A 134 -4.73 9.65 19.79
CA ARG A 134 -5.53 9.93 18.58
C ARG A 134 -5.00 11.13 17.78
N LEU A 135 -4.41 12.12 18.45
CA LEU A 135 -3.75 13.24 17.79
C LEU A 135 -2.43 12.80 17.13
N THR A 136 -1.66 11.90 17.75
CA THR A 136 -0.48 11.29 17.09
C THR A 136 -0.86 10.42 15.90
N GLU A 137 -1.93 9.61 15.98
CA GLU A 137 -2.46 8.83 14.85
C GLU A 137 -2.83 9.74 13.67
N ILE A 138 -3.57 10.83 13.93
CA ILE A 138 -3.95 11.82 12.91
C ILE A 138 -2.74 12.53 12.31
N VAL A 139 -1.70 12.83 13.12
CA VAL A 139 -0.45 13.42 12.62
C VAL A 139 0.32 12.43 11.76
N GLU A 140 0.42 11.16 12.15
CA GLU A 140 1.03 10.12 11.33
C GLU A 140 0.32 9.98 9.98
N ASP A 141 -1.01 9.87 9.97
CA ASP A 141 -1.78 9.75 8.73
C ASP A 141 -1.69 11.01 7.85
N LEU A 142 -1.63 12.21 8.44
CA LEU A 142 -1.31 13.44 7.70
C LEU A 142 0.10 13.40 7.08
N THR A 143 1.11 12.81 7.76
CA THR A 143 2.45 12.65 7.16
C THR A 143 2.48 11.59 6.05
N LYS A 144 1.74 10.48 6.19
CA LYS A 144 1.59 9.45 5.14
C LYS A 144 0.96 10.08 3.88
N LEU A 145 -0.18 10.73 4.04
CA LEU A 145 -0.88 11.46 2.97
C LEU A 145 -0.03 12.59 2.37
N SER A 146 0.79 13.29 3.17
CA SER A 146 1.71 14.30 2.67
C SER A 146 2.80 13.68 1.77
N ASN A 147 3.37 12.54 2.18
CA ASN A 147 4.42 11.84 1.44
C ASN A 147 3.89 11.24 0.12
N GLU A 148 2.71 10.64 0.15
CA GLU A 148 1.99 10.20 -1.06
C GLU A 148 1.72 11.37 -2.01
N ASN A 149 1.32 12.53 -1.46
CA ASN A 149 1.06 13.74 -2.25
C ASN A 149 2.35 14.37 -2.83
N THR A 150 3.53 14.12 -2.25
CA THR A 150 4.82 14.45 -2.90
C THR A 150 5.19 13.45 -3.98
N GLN A 151 5.06 12.14 -3.73
CA GLN A 151 5.35 11.10 -4.73
C GLN A 151 4.47 11.27 -5.98
N LEU A 152 3.16 11.48 -5.82
CA LEU A 152 2.23 11.74 -6.92
C LEU A 152 2.52 13.05 -7.69
N LYS A 153 3.25 14.01 -7.09
CA LYS A 153 3.73 15.20 -7.83
C LYS A 153 4.99 14.90 -8.64
N GLU A 154 5.90 14.11 -8.08
CA GLU A 154 7.13 13.66 -8.74
C GLU A 154 6.80 12.75 -9.93
N GLU A 155 5.95 11.74 -9.74
CA GLU A 155 5.44 10.88 -10.82
C GLU A 155 4.74 11.69 -11.93
N ARG A 156 3.91 12.67 -11.54
CA ARG A 156 3.23 13.55 -12.52
C ARG A 156 4.23 14.43 -13.27
N GLN A 157 5.29 14.92 -12.62
CA GLN A 157 6.35 15.66 -13.30
C GLN A 157 7.11 14.75 -14.27
N GLU A 158 7.50 13.54 -13.85
CA GLU A 158 8.15 12.57 -14.74
C GLU A 158 7.28 12.23 -15.96
N LEU A 159 5.98 12.00 -15.76
CA LEU A 159 5.03 11.72 -16.85
C LEU A 159 4.88 12.93 -17.78
N GLN A 160 4.88 14.16 -17.25
CA GLN A 160 4.87 15.36 -18.08
C GLN A 160 6.18 15.55 -18.86
N GLU A 161 7.34 15.28 -18.26
CA GLU A 161 8.64 15.31 -18.95
C GLU A 161 8.78 14.20 -20.01
N LYS A 162 8.14 13.04 -19.80
CA LYS A 162 8.02 11.96 -20.80
C LYS A 162 7.12 12.39 -21.96
N TRP A 163 5.91 12.89 -21.67
CA TRP A 163 4.98 13.42 -22.67
C TRP A 163 5.59 14.56 -23.50
N GLU A 164 6.28 15.51 -22.84
CA GLU A 164 6.98 16.61 -23.54
C GLU A 164 8.12 16.12 -24.44
N ARG A 165 8.74 14.98 -24.15
CA ARG A 165 9.78 14.36 -24.99
C ARG A 165 9.15 13.70 -26.20
N GLU A 166 8.12 12.89 -25.99
CA GLU A 166 7.33 12.25 -27.06
C GLU A 166 6.70 13.29 -28.01
N GLU A 167 6.20 14.42 -27.49
CA GLU A 167 5.67 15.51 -28.33
C GLU A 167 6.77 16.16 -29.19
N LYS A 168 7.97 16.36 -28.64
CA LYS A 168 9.13 16.89 -29.39
C LYS A 168 9.58 15.91 -30.46
N GLU A 169 9.60 14.61 -30.15
CA GLU A 169 9.93 13.54 -31.09
C GLU A 169 8.88 13.46 -32.22
N ALA A 170 7.58 13.42 -31.91
CA ALA A 170 6.50 13.47 -32.89
C ALA A 170 6.62 14.68 -33.84
N ARG A 171 6.84 15.90 -33.30
CA ARG A 171 7.06 17.12 -34.09
C ARG A 171 8.33 17.10 -34.96
N THR A 172 9.31 16.23 -34.67
CA THR A 172 10.46 16.01 -35.57
C THR A 172 10.17 14.95 -36.63
N MET A 173 9.43 13.89 -36.28
CA MET A 173 8.94 12.90 -37.23
C MET A 173 8.02 13.53 -38.29
N GLU A 174 7.11 14.44 -37.90
CA GLU A 174 6.27 15.21 -38.82
C GLU A 174 7.09 16.03 -39.84
N ARG A 175 8.16 16.69 -39.39
CA ARG A 175 9.09 17.42 -40.28
C ARG A 175 9.83 16.48 -41.23
N ASN A 176 10.36 15.37 -40.73
CA ASN A 176 11.04 14.36 -41.54
C ASN A 176 10.10 13.81 -42.63
N LEU A 177 8.84 13.54 -42.28
CA LEU A 177 7.81 13.05 -43.19
C LEU A 177 7.45 14.11 -44.25
N ALA A 178 7.34 15.40 -43.86
CA ALA A 178 7.15 16.50 -44.80
C ALA A 178 8.33 16.67 -45.76
N GLU A 179 9.58 16.60 -45.27
CA GLU A 179 10.78 16.62 -46.12
C GLU A 179 10.82 15.45 -47.12
N VAL A 180 10.48 14.24 -46.67
CA VAL A 180 10.42 13.05 -47.55
C VAL A 180 9.34 13.23 -48.61
N ARG A 181 8.15 13.76 -48.28
CA ARG A 181 7.12 14.08 -49.27
C ARG A 181 7.60 15.09 -50.31
N CYS A 182 8.29 16.16 -49.91
CA CYS A 182 8.88 17.12 -50.85
C CYS A 182 9.95 16.46 -51.76
N LYS A 183 10.75 15.53 -51.23
CA LYS A 183 11.75 14.77 -52.01
C LYS A 183 11.10 13.79 -53.00
N VAL A 184 10.01 13.12 -52.62
CA VAL A 184 9.22 12.27 -53.52
C VAL A 184 8.63 13.11 -54.65
N MET A 185 7.96 14.22 -54.34
CA MET A 185 7.41 15.13 -55.35
C MET A 185 8.49 15.67 -56.31
N ALA A 186 9.69 15.97 -55.81
CA ALA A 186 10.80 16.40 -56.66
C ALA A 186 11.23 15.29 -57.65
N LEU A 187 11.38 14.05 -57.17
CA LEU A 187 11.75 12.89 -58.00
C LEU A 187 10.64 12.51 -59.01
N GLU A 188 9.37 12.65 -58.64
CA GLU A 188 8.23 12.48 -59.56
C GLU A 188 8.29 13.50 -60.71
N ASN A 189 8.56 14.77 -60.39
CA ASN A 189 8.76 15.84 -61.37
C ASN A 189 10.06 15.71 -62.21
N GLU A 190 11.04 14.92 -61.77
CA GLU A 190 12.24 14.59 -62.55
C GLU A 190 12.00 13.39 -63.47
N LEU A 191 11.31 12.36 -62.97
CA LEU A 191 10.90 11.19 -63.75
C LEU A 191 9.95 11.55 -64.90
N GLU A 192 9.02 12.48 -64.68
CA GLU A 192 8.12 12.99 -65.74
C GLU A 192 8.90 13.70 -66.86
N LYS A 193 9.91 14.51 -66.51
CA LYS A 193 10.81 15.15 -67.51
C LYS A 193 11.70 14.15 -68.23
N GLU A 194 12.19 13.13 -67.54
CA GLU A 194 12.97 12.07 -68.19
C GLU A 194 12.08 11.27 -69.16
N ALA A 195 10.78 11.08 -68.83
CA ALA A 195 9.82 10.46 -69.73
C ALA A 195 9.58 11.29 -71.00
N THR A 196 9.36 12.60 -70.89
CA THR A 196 9.17 13.45 -72.09
C THR A 196 10.43 13.51 -72.95
N VAL A 197 11.62 13.63 -72.34
CA VAL A 197 12.90 13.60 -73.09
C VAL A 197 13.13 12.23 -73.76
N ARG A 198 12.69 11.14 -73.14
CA ARG A 198 12.78 9.80 -73.75
C ARG A 198 11.85 9.67 -74.96
N GLU A 199 10.63 10.22 -74.88
CA GLU A 199 9.67 10.25 -75.99
C GLU A 199 10.20 11.07 -77.18
N GLU A 200 10.77 12.26 -76.93
CA GLU A 200 11.47 13.08 -77.93
C GLU A 200 12.60 12.29 -78.62
N LYS A 201 13.41 11.54 -77.87
CA LYS A 201 14.50 10.72 -78.43
C LYS A 201 14.03 9.46 -79.16
N GLU A 202 12.88 8.91 -78.80
CA GLU A 202 12.25 7.85 -79.61
C GLU A 202 11.68 8.38 -80.92
N GLU A 203 11.24 9.64 -80.99
CA GLU A 203 10.81 10.30 -82.24
C GLU A 203 12.02 10.63 -83.14
N GLU A 204 13.08 11.23 -82.61
CA GLU A 204 14.35 11.43 -83.34
C GLU A 204 14.90 10.12 -83.93
N LEU A 205 14.83 9.01 -83.16
CA LEU A 205 15.29 7.70 -83.62
C LEU A 205 14.42 7.14 -84.76
N LYS A 206 13.10 7.34 -84.73
CA LYS A 206 12.19 6.93 -85.82
C LYS A 206 12.53 7.71 -87.11
N GLU A 207 12.69 9.03 -87.03
CA GLU A 207 13.14 9.83 -88.18
C GLU A 207 14.50 9.36 -88.74
N ALA A 208 15.45 9.01 -87.87
CA ALA A 208 16.77 8.54 -88.28
C ALA A 208 16.70 7.18 -89.00
N LEU A 209 15.85 6.27 -88.53
CA LEU A 209 15.61 4.96 -89.16
C LEU A 209 14.94 5.10 -90.53
N GLU A 210 13.94 5.98 -90.67
CA GLU A 210 13.32 6.28 -91.96
C GLU A 210 14.35 6.82 -92.96
N LYS A 211 15.15 7.80 -92.56
CA LYS A 211 16.24 8.37 -93.39
C LYS A 211 17.27 7.30 -93.78
N ASN A 212 17.58 6.34 -92.90
CA ASN A 212 18.53 5.27 -93.19
C ASN A 212 17.99 4.26 -94.21
N ASN A 213 16.73 3.82 -94.07
CA ASN A 213 16.05 3.01 -95.08
C ASN A 213 16.06 3.70 -96.45
N ASP A 214 15.80 5.01 -96.44
CA ASP A 214 15.80 5.86 -97.63
C ASP A 214 17.21 5.97 -98.27
N PHE A 215 18.30 5.75 -97.52
CA PHE A 215 19.67 5.65 -98.07
C PHE A 215 20.01 4.25 -98.59
N GLU A 216 19.61 3.18 -97.90
CA GLU A 216 19.82 1.80 -98.39
C GLU A 216 19.16 1.58 -99.76
N ASP A 217 17.95 2.09 -99.94
CA ASP A 217 17.20 1.95 -101.20
C ASP A 217 17.81 2.76 -102.35
N LYS A 218 18.57 3.83 -102.05
CA LYS A 218 19.41 4.56 -103.03
C LYS A 218 20.70 3.80 -103.35
N LEU A 219 21.37 3.23 -102.35
CA LEU A 219 22.61 2.47 -102.50
C LEU A 219 22.42 1.24 -103.39
N LYS A 220 21.30 0.52 -103.18
CA LYS A 220 20.91 -0.66 -103.96
C LYS A 220 20.80 -0.37 -105.46
N ARG A 221 20.17 0.76 -105.83
CA ARG A 221 20.02 1.19 -107.23
C ARG A 221 21.39 1.49 -107.88
N GLN A 222 22.34 2.08 -107.13
CA GLN A 222 23.70 2.31 -107.64
C GLN A 222 24.48 1.00 -107.84
N ALA A 223 24.32 0.01 -106.96
CA ALA A 223 24.94 -1.30 -107.13
C ALA A 223 24.44 -2.01 -108.41
N GLU A 224 23.14 -1.94 -108.68
CA GLU A 224 22.53 -2.51 -109.88
C GLU A 224 23.05 -1.87 -111.19
N ASP A 225 23.46 -0.60 -111.19
CA ASP A 225 24.04 0.05 -112.39
C ASP A 225 25.53 -0.23 -112.57
N ASN A 226 26.30 -0.40 -111.50
CA ASN A 226 27.71 -0.79 -111.59
C ASN A 226 27.90 -2.22 -112.13
N ASP A 227 26.98 -3.14 -111.84
CA ASP A 227 26.96 -4.48 -112.46
C ASP A 227 26.76 -4.45 -114.00
N LYS A 228 26.06 -3.42 -114.51
CA LYS A 228 25.86 -3.23 -115.96
C LYS A 228 27.09 -2.67 -116.68
N THR A 229 28.00 -1.99 -115.96
CA THR A 229 29.20 -1.37 -116.55
C THR A 229 30.41 -2.32 -116.52
N THR A 230 30.59 -3.12 -115.47
CA THR A 230 31.64 -4.16 -115.42
C THR A 230 31.50 -5.18 -116.54
N LYS A 231 30.28 -5.68 -116.78
CA LYS A 231 29.97 -6.64 -117.86
C LYS A 231 30.25 -6.11 -119.28
N ARG A 232 30.40 -4.79 -119.46
CA ARG A 232 30.84 -4.18 -120.73
C ARG A 232 32.36 -4.07 -120.86
N LEU A 233 33.08 -4.02 -119.74
CA LEU A 233 34.55 -4.02 -119.71
C LEU A 233 35.14 -5.42 -119.96
N GLU A 234 34.54 -6.46 -119.36
CA GLU A 234 34.97 -7.85 -119.56
C GLU A 234 34.91 -8.27 -121.04
N ALA A 235 33.85 -7.85 -121.75
CA ALA A 235 33.68 -8.11 -123.18
C ALA A 235 34.73 -7.45 -124.09
N ALA A 236 35.38 -6.37 -123.63
CA ALA A 236 36.45 -5.70 -124.38
C ALA A 236 37.83 -6.37 -124.17
N LEU A 237 38.04 -7.06 -123.04
CA LEU A 237 39.33 -7.65 -122.66
C LEU A 237 39.64 -8.99 -123.34
N GLN A 238 38.65 -9.72 -123.85
CA GLN A 238 38.87 -10.98 -124.57
C GLN A 238 39.41 -10.83 -126.00
N GLY A 239 39.48 -9.60 -126.54
CA GLY A 239 39.80 -9.38 -127.95
C GLY A 239 41.29 -9.27 -128.31
N ALA A 240 42.23 -9.29 -127.36
CA ALA A 240 43.58 -8.76 -127.58
C ALA A 240 44.73 -9.49 -126.83
N SER A 241 44.99 -10.78 -127.12
CA SER A 241 46.19 -11.48 -126.59
C SER A 241 46.59 -12.78 -127.32
N GLN A 242 47.33 -12.72 -128.44
CA GLN A 242 48.10 -13.87 -128.97
C GLN A 242 49.37 -13.46 -129.75
N SER A 243 50.36 -14.38 -129.75
CA SER A 243 51.69 -14.30 -130.39
C SER A 243 52.69 -13.37 -129.68
N ASN A 244 53.93 -13.77 -129.37
CA ASN A 244 54.85 -14.55 -130.21
C ASN A 244 55.63 -15.67 -129.47
N LEU A 245 56.42 -16.44 -130.23
CA LEU A 245 57.03 -17.72 -129.83
C LEU A 245 58.53 -17.65 -129.48
N MET A 246 59.22 -16.53 -129.71
CA MET A 246 60.67 -16.42 -129.40
C MET A 246 60.95 -15.85 -128.00
N ASP A 247 59.97 -15.18 -127.40
CA ASP A 247 59.97 -14.91 -125.96
C ASP A 247 59.85 -16.21 -125.15
N LEU A 248 59.53 -17.35 -125.76
CA LEU A 248 58.97 -18.51 -125.04
C LEU A 248 60.01 -19.33 -124.24
N GLU A 249 61.30 -19.24 -124.60
CA GLU A 249 62.46 -19.85 -123.90
C GLU A 249 63.07 -18.90 -122.85
N ILE A 250 63.15 -17.60 -123.15
CA ILE A 250 63.42 -16.56 -122.12
C ILE A 250 62.32 -16.66 -121.06
N ALA A 251 61.06 -16.71 -121.49
CA ALA A 251 59.90 -16.99 -120.65
C ALA A 251 59.80 -18.43 -120.17
N GLU A 252 60.78 -19.32 -120.38
CA GLU A 252 60.88 -20.59 -119.65
C GLU A 252 61.76 -20.43 -118.40
N TYR A 253 62.85 -19.66 -118.50
CA TYR A 253 63.59 -19.15 -117.34
C TYR A 253 62.79 -18.11 -116.56
N GLU A 254 62.10 -17.17 -117.22
CA GLU A 254 61.16 -16.27 -116.54
C GLU A 254 59.87 -16.99 -116.13
N ARG A 255 59.46 -18.13 -116.71
CA ARG A 255 58.41 -18.99 -116.11
C ARG A 255 58.90 -19.62 -114.83
N THR A 256 60.13 -20.14 -114.76
CA THR A 256 60.63 -20.74 -113.51
C THR A 256 60.91 -19.67 -112.45
N VAL A 257 61.43 -18.50 -112.82
CA VAL A 257 61.55 -17.34 -111.90
C VAL A 257 60.18 -16.78 -111.51
N SER A 258 59.21 -16.66 -112.43
CA SER A 258 57.84 -16.23 -112.10
C SER A 258 57.06 -17.29 -111.32
N SER A 259 57.34 -18.57 -111.51
CA SER A 259 56.79 -19.67 -110.72
C SER A 259 57.34 -19.61 -109.31
N LEU A 260 58.67 -19.50 -109.13
CA LEU A 260 59.28 -19.34 -107.81
C LEU A 260 58.83 -18.04 -107.13
N ASN A 261 58.67 -16.94 -107.87
CA ASN A 261 58.11 -15.70 -107.33
C ASN A 261 56.60 -15.81 -107.03
N ALA A 262 55.84 -16.62 -107.76
CA ALA A 262 54.45 -16.92 -107.46
C ALA A 262 54.30 -17.86 -106.27
N ASP A 263 55.18 -18.86 -106.13
CA ASP A 263 55.29 -19.74 -104.97
C ASP A 263 55.65 -18.92 -103.72
N ILE A 264 56.62 -18.01 -103.83
CA ILE A 264 57.00 -17.06 -102.78
C ILE A 264 55.81 -16.15 -102.45
N ALA A 265 55.14 -15.55 -103.44
CA ALA A 265 53.97 -14.71 -103.22
C ALA A 265 52.78 -15.48 -102.61
N GLU A 266 52.60 -16.76 -102.94
CA GLU A 266 51.61 -17.64 -102.31
C GLU A 266 52.01 -17.96 -100.86
N LYS A 267 53.29 -18.21 -100.57
CA LYS A 267 53.77 -18.42 -99.19
C LYS A 267 53.69 -17.15 -98.37
N ASP A 268 54.04 -15.98 -98.91
CA ASP A 268 53.87 -14.69 -98.25
C ASP A 268 52.39 -14.36 -98.01
N LYS A 269 51.51 -14.66 -98.97
CA LYS A 269 50.05 -14.57 -98.80
C LYS A 269 49.55 -15.51 -97.70
N SER A 270 50.00 -16.77 -97.69
CA SER A 270 49.64 -17.75 -96.65
C SER A 270 50.19 -17.35 -95.27
N ILE A 271 51.39 -16.79 -95.21
CA ILE A 271 51.98 -16.23 -93.98
C ILE A 271 51.19 -15.00 -93.52
N ALA A 272 50.73 -14.14 -94.43
CA ALA A 272 49.87 -13.00 -94.11
C ALA A 272 48.49 -13.44 -93.59
N GLU A 273 47.86 -14.45 -94.21
CA GLU A 273 46.61 -15.06 -93.76
C GLU A 273 46.75 -15.70 -92.37
N ILE A 274 47.84 -16.45 -92.12
CA ILE A 274 48.13 -17.03 -90.81
C ILE A 274 48.38 -15.94 -89.76
N ARG A 275 49.10 -14.86 -90.10
CA ARG A 275 49.31 -13.72 -89.19
C ARG A 275 48.01 -13.00 -88.86
N GLN A 276 47.14 -12.80 -89.85
CA GLN A 276 45.83 -12.18 -89.66
C GLN A 276 44.90 -13.06 -88.80
N GLU A 277 44.97 -14.39 -88.97
CA GLU A 277 44.23 -15.33 -88.12
C GLU A 277 44.78 -15.36 -86.68
N VAL A 278 46.10 -15.29 -86.49
CA VAL A 278 46.72 -15.13 -85.15
C VAL A 278 46.25 -13.84 -84.49
N GLU A 279 46.34 -12.69 -85.18
CA GLU A 279 45.87 -11.39 -84.67
C GLU A 279 44.37 -11.42 -84.32
N ARG A 280 43.56 -12.13 -85.11
CA ARG A 280 42.12 -12.33 -84.86
C ARG A 280 41.87 -13.22 -83.62
N LEU A 281 42.69 -14.25 -83.41
CA LEU A 281 42.62 -15.12 -82.24
C LEU A 281 43.12 -14.41 -80.98
N GLU A 282 44.17 -13.60 -81.07
CA GLU A 282 44.68 -12.76 -79.97
C GLU A 282 43.62 -11.76 -79.51
N LYS A 283 43.01 -11.00 -80.44
CA LYS A 283 41.88 -10.10 -80.14
C LYS A 283 40.68 -10.84 -79.54
N ARG A 284 40.43 -12.08 -79.95
CA ARG A 284 39.39 -12.93 -79.33
C ARG A 284 39.77 -13.34 -77.91
N MET A 285 41.02 -13.74 -77.64
CA MET A 285 41.48 -14.07 -76.30
C MET A 285 41.40 -12.86 -75.37
N GLU A 286 41.82 -11.67 -75.81
CA GLU A 286 41.63 -10.43 -75.05
C GLU A 286 40.15 -10.16 -74.73
N SER A 287 39.24 -10.39 -75.69
CA SER A 287 37.80 -10.20 -75.45
C SER A 287 37.26 -11.19 -74.43
N MET A 288 37.67 -12.47 -74.50
CA MET A 288 37.25 -13.51 -73.55
C MET A 288 37.80 -13.22 -72.14
N GLU A 289 39.03 -12.74 -72.02
CA GLU A 289 39.65 -12.43 -70.72
C GLU A 289 39.00 -11.18 -70.08
N LYS A 290 38.64 -10.17 -70.89
CA LYS A 290 37.84 -9.01 -70.44
C LYS A 290 36.43 -9.43 -70.00
N GLU A 291 35.77 -10.33 -70.73
CA GLU A 291 34.47 -10.89 -70.34
C GLU A 291 34.57 -11.69 -69.03
N LYS A 292 35.60 -12.53 -68.90
CA LYS A 292 35.89 -13.30 -67.66
C LYS A 292 36.09 -12.37 -66.46
N GLN A 293 36.90 -11.31 -66.59
CA GLN A 293 37.11 -10.33 -65.51
C GLN A 293 35.81 -9.62 -65.11
N ALA A 294 34.92 -9.33 -66.08
CA ALA A 294 33.60 -8.78 -65.80
C ALA A 294 32.68 -9.79 -65.07
N GLN A 295 32.72 -11.07 -65.45
CA GLN A 295 31.99 -12.16 -64.78
C GLN A 295 32.51 -12.37 -63.34
N GLU A 296 33.82 -12.34 -63.12
CA GLU A 296 34.46 -12.44 -61.80
C GLU A 296 34.04 -11.26 -60.88
N GLY A 297 34.03 -10.02 -61.39
CA GLY A 297 33.55 -8.86 -60.65
C GLY A 297 32.03 -8.87 -60.37
N LEU A 298 31.22 -9.50 -61.23
CA LEU A 298 29.80 -9.73 -60.96
C LEU A 298 29.58 -10.82 -59.90
N LEU A 299 30.42 -11.86 -59.87
CA LEU A 299 30.40 -12.91 -58.86
C LEU A 299 30.74 -12.35 -57.48
N GLU A 300 31.83 -11.57 -57.36
CA GLU A 300 32.23 -10.93 -56.10
C GLU A 300 31.14 -10.01 -55.54
N GLN A 301 30.50 -9.21 -56.40
CA GLN A 301 29.34 -8.41 -56.00
C GLN A 301 28.12 -9.25 -55.56
N ALA A 302 27.91 -10.42 -56.16
CA ALA A 302 26.85 -11.34 -55.74
C ALA A 302 27.15 -11.98 -54.38
N GLU A 303 28.41 -12.37 -54.14
CA GLU A 303 28.85 -12.89 -52.84
C GLU A 303 28.79 -11.83 -51.73
N GLU A 304 29.19 -10.58 -52.01
CA GLU A 304 29.00 -9.46 -51.09
C GLU A 304 27.52 -9.30 -50.70
N ARG A 305 26.62 -9.26 -51.68
CA ARG A 305 25.17 -9.12 -51.46
C ARG A 305 24.64 -10.30 -50.64
N GLY A 306 25.08 -11.52 -50.96
CA GLY A 306 24.76 -12.73 -50.20
C GLY A 306 25.26 -12.68 -48.75
N ASN A 307 26.45 -12.13 -48.50
CA ASN A 307 27.01 -12.00 -47.16
C ASN A 307 26.33 -10.89 -46.35
N LYS A 308 25.96 -9.77 -46.98
CA LYS A 308 25.13 -8.69 -46.40
C LYS A 308 23.73 -9.23 -46.03
N LEU A 309 23.10 -10.03 -46.90
CA LEU A 309 21.85 -10.74 -46.61
C LEU A 309 21.97 -11.75 -45.45
N LYS A 310 23.05 -12.54 -45.38
CA LYS A 310 23.31 -13.44 -44.23
C LYS A 310 23.43 -12.66 -42.92
N GLN A 311 24.12 -11.53 -42.91
CA GLN A 311 24.26 -10.67 -41.71
C GLN A 311 22.91 -10.11 -41.26
N LEU A 312 22.09 -9.58 -42.17
CA LEU A 312 20.73 -9.10 -41.87
C LEU A 312 19.82 -10.24 -41.36
N LEU A 313 19.93 -11.45 -41.92
CA LEU A 313 19.19 -12.62 -41.45
C LEU A 313 19.63 -13.08 -40.05
N VAL A 314 20.89 -12.89 -39.67
CA VAL A 314 21.37 -13.16 -38.31
C VAL A 314 20.92 -12.08 -37.33
N LYS A 315 20.98 -10.79 -37.72
CA LYS A 315 20.49 -9.66 -36.93
C LYS A 315 18.99 -9.83 -36.61
N THR A 316 18.15 -9.94 -37.65
CA THR A 316 16.70 -10.13 -37.49
C THR A 316 16.32 -11.38 -36.70
N LYS A 317 17.07 -12.49 -36.81
CA LYS A 317 16.87 -13.68 -35.95
C LYS A 317 17.20 -13.43 -34.48
N LYS A 318 18.23 -12.63 -34.17
CA LYS A 318 18.56 -12.22 -32.81
C LYS A 318 17.49 -11.26 -32.28
N ASP A 319 17.14 -10.23 -33.03
CA ASP A 319 16.16 -9.22 -32.65
C ASP A 319 14.78 -9.86 -32.38
N LEU A 320 14.38 -10.87 -33.17
CA LEU A 320 13.19 -11.69 -32.93
C LEU A 320 13.27 -12.56 -31.66
N ALA A 321 14.47 -13.03 -31.28
CA ALA A 321 14.66 -13.80 -30.06
C ALA A 321 14.63 -12.90 -28.81
N ASP A 322 15.26 -11.73 -28.87
CA ASP A 322 15.24 -10.72 -27.81
C ASP A 322 13.82 -10.16 -27.62
N SER A 323 13.09 -9.91 -28.72
CA SER A 323 11.67 -9.52 -28.70
C SER A 323 10.78 -10.57 -28.02
N LYS A 324 10.95 -11.86 -28.34
CA LYS A 324 10.21 -12.97 -27.68
C LYS A 324 10.56 -13.12 -26.20
N LYS A 325 11.79 -12.81 -25.79
CA LYS A 325 12.19 -12.78 -24.39
C LYS A 325 11.47 -11.65 -23.64
N ALA A 326 11.43 -10.45 -24.22
CA ALA A 326 10.66 -9.32 -23.67
C ALA A 326 9.14 -9.62 -23.60
N GLU A 327 8.58 -10.28 -24.61
CA GLU A 327 7.17 -10.72 -24.60
C GLU A 327 6.87 -11.71 -23.46
N MET A 328 7.79 -12.63 -23.18
CA MET A 328 7.66 -13.58 -22.06
C MET A 328 7.79 -12.90 -20.69
N GLU A 329 8.73 -11.95 -20.55
CA GLU A 329 8.90 -11.15 -19.34
C GLU A 329 7.68 -10.25 -19.08
N GLN A 330 7.13 -9.63 -20.13
CA GLN A 330 5.89 -8.85 -20.04
C GLN A 330 4.69 -9.69 -19.59
N LYS A 331 4.52 -10.91 -20.14
CA LYS A 331 3.43 -11.82 -19.72
C LYS A 331 3.56 -12.29 -18.27
N SER A 332 4.80 -12.46 -17.79
CA SER A 332 5.07 -12.76 -16.38
C SER A 332 4.64 -11.58 -15.47
N MET A 333 4.99 -10.35 -15.87
CA MET A 333 4.60 -9.12 -15.18
C MET A 333 3.07 -8.90 -15.19
N GLU A 334 2.42 -9.15 -16.32
CA GLU A 334 0.95 -9.08 -16.46
C GLU A 334 0.24 -10.08 -15.53
N ALA A 335 0.73 -11.32 -15.46
CA ALA A 335 0.20 -12.34 -14.54
C ALA A 335 0.37 -11.93 -13.06
N ALA A 336 1.52 -11.34 -12.70
CA ALA A 336 1.78 -10.85 -11.34
C ALA A 336 0.86 -9.66 -10.98
N LEU A 337 0.72 -8.67 -11.86
CA LEU A 337 -0.18 -7.53 -11.68
C LEU A 337 -1.65 -7.97 -11.58
N LYS A 338 -2.05 -8.96 -12.38
CA LYS A 338 -3.39 -9.56 -12.28
C LYS A 338 -3.62 -10.23 -10.93
N GLY A 339 -2.64 -10.98 -10.41
CA GLY A 339 -2.72 -11.56 -9.06
C GLY A 339 -2.84 -10.50 -7.96
N GLN A 340 -2.15 -9.36 -8.09
CA GLN A 340 -2.28 -8.22 -7.17
C GLN A 340 -3.67 -7.57 -7.26
N MET A 341 -4.22 -7.39 -8.46
CA MET A 341 -5.58 -6.90 -8.68
C MET A 341 -6.64 -7.83 -8.06
N GLU A 342 -6.49 -9.14 -8.22
CA GLU A 342 -7.40 -10.14 -7.62
C GLU A 342 -7.30 -10.13 -6.07
N HIS A 343 -6.09 -9.99 -5.51
CA HIS A 343 -5.89 -9.83 -4.06
C HIS A 343 -6.56 -8.55 -3.51
N LEU A 344 -6.33 -7.39 -4.14
CA LEU A 344 -6.95 -6.13 -3.75
C LEU A 344 -8.48 -6.16 -3.88
N THR A 345 -9.00 -6.89 -4.87
CA THR A 345 -10.45 -7.12 -5.03
C THR A 345 -11.00 -7.93 -3.86
N GLN A 346 -10.36 -9.05 -3.50
CA GLN A 346 -10.76 -9.87 -2.35
C GLN A 346 -10.69 -9.08 -1.02
N GLN A 347 -9.66 -8.24 -0.84
CA GLN A 347 -9.53 -7.37 0.32
C GLN A 347 -10.65 -6.31 0.37
N SER A 348 -11.03 -5.73 -0.78
CA SER A 348 -12.19 -4.83 -0.88
C SER A 348 -13.51 -5.53 -0.55
N GLU A 349 -13.68 -6.79 -0.93
CA GLU A 349 -14.85 -7.60 -0.59
C GLU A 349 -14.89 -7.97 0.90
N GLN A 350 -13.75 -8.28 1.51
CA GLN A 350 -13.64 -8.47 2.96
C GLN A 350 -14.05 -7.20 3.73
N PHE A 351 -13.51 -6.03 3.38
CA PHE A 351 -13.90 -4.77 4.04
C PHE A 351 -15.39 -4.42 3.84
N LYS A 352 -16.01 -4.77 2.70
CA LYS A 352 -17.47 -4.63 2.51
C LYS A 352 -18.27 -5.54 3.44
N LEU A 353 -17.82 -6.78 3.67
CA LEU A 353 -18.45 -7.71 4.61
C LEU A 353 -18.30 -7.23 6.06
N GLU A 354 -17.12 -6.75 6.45
CA GLU A 354 -16.85 -6.19 7.78
C GLU A 354 -17.72 -4.94 8.04
N MET A 355 -17.78 -4.00 7.09
CA MET A 355 -18.68 -2.85 7.14
C MET A 355 -20.16 -3.24 7.24
N SER A 356 -20.58 -4.29 6.53
CA SER A 356 -21.95 -4.83 6.64
C SER A 356 -22.23 -5.42 8.03
N GLY A 357 -21.23 -6.09 8.63
CA GLY A 357 -21.28 -6.58 10.01
C GLY A 357 -21.46 -5.43 11.01
N VAL A 358 -20.61 -4.41 10.94
CA VAL A 358 -20.67 -3.22 11.82
C VAL A 358 -21.98 -2.47 11.65
N LEU A 359 -22.50 -2.31 10.43
CA LEU A 359 -23.82 -1.71 10.19
C LEU A 359 -24.95 -2.54 10.81
N SER A 360 -24.88 -3.87 10.72
CA SER A 360 -25.86 -4.77 11.35
C SER A 360 -25.81 -4.72 12.89
N GLU A 361 -24.63 -4.55 13.48
CA GLU A 361 -24.45 -4.41 14.92
C GLU A 361 -24.93 -3.03 15.42
N ASN A 362 -24.56 -1.95 14.72
CA ASN A 362 -25.02 -0.60 15.02
C ASN A 362 -26.56 -0.49 14.94
N GLN A 363 -27.20 -1.13 13.95
CA GLN A 363 -28.67 -1.22 13.89
C GLN A 363 -29.26 -1.95 15.11
N LYS A 364 -28.69 -3.10 15.52
CA LYS A 364 -29.14 -3.83 16.72
C LYS A 364 -29.01 -2.99 17.99
N LEU A 365 -27.89 -2.29 18.16
CA LEU A 365 -27.66 -1.40 19.29
C LEU A 365 -28.64 -0.21 19.27
N GLN A 366 -28.90 0.38 18.10
CA GLN A 366 -29.90 1.44 17.96
C GLN A 366 -31.31 0.96 18.33
N ASP A 367 -31.71 -0.25 17.92
CA ASP A 367 -33.02 -0.81 18.24
C ASP A 367 -33.12 -1.28 19.70
N GLN A 368 -32.02 -1.69 20.33
CA GLN A 368 -31.93 -1.95 21.77
C GLN A 368 -32.04 -0.65 22.60
N ILE A 369 -31.40 0.43 22.15
CA ILE A 369 -31.53 1.77 22.77
C ILE A 369 -32.96 2.29 22.59
N ARG A 370 -33.58 2.08 21.42
CA ARG A 370 -35.01 2.41 21.21
C ARG A 370 -35.92 1.62 22.13
N SER A 371 -35.78 0.29 22.20
CA SER A 371 -36.70 -0.55 23.01
C SER A 371 -36.57 -0.29 24.51
N SER A 372 -35.35 -0.05 25.02
CA SER A 372 -35.12 0.36 26.41
C SER A 372 -35.62 1.79 26.70
N SER A 373 -35.44 2.73 25.78
CA SER A 373 -36.04 4.08 25.89
C SER A 373 -37.57 4.01 25.93
N ASP A 374 -38.19 3.24 25.03
CA ASP A 374 -39.63 2.99 24.99
C ASP A 374 -40.16 2.36 26.28
N ALA A 375 -39.43 1.37 26.83
CA ALA A 375 -39.76 0.74 28.10
C ALA A 375 -39.68 1.75 29.25
N ASN A 376 -38.61 2.56 29.31
CA ASN A 376 -38.45 3.62 30.31
C ASN A 376 -39.57 4.68 30.21
N VAL A 377 -39.97 5.09 29.01
CA VAL A 377 -41.09 6.03 28.79
C VAL A 377 -42.43 5.45 29.26
N ARG A 378 -42.66 4.13 29.08
CA ARG A 378 -43.86 3.45 29.63
C ARG A 378 -43.83 3.42 31.16
N THR A 379 -42.68 3.11 31.75
CA THR A 379 -42.49 3.09 33.21
C THR A 379 -42.66 4.48 33.82
N ILE A 380 -42.09 5.52 33.21
CA ILE A 380 -42.25 6.93 33.61
C ILE A 380 -43.74 7.30 33.61
N ARG A 381 -44.47 7.07 32.51
CA ARG A 381 -45.92 7.34 32.44
C ARG A 381 -46.73 6.59 33.50
N SER A 382 -46.37 5.34 33.79
CA SER A 382 -47.03 4.56 34.84
C SER A 382 -46.76 5.11 36.24
N LEU A 383 -45.58 5.69 36.49
CA LEU A 383 -45.24 6.36 37.74
C LEU A 383 -45.87 7.74 37.84
N GLU A 384 -45.96 8.49 36.73
CA GLU A 384 -46.66 9.78 36.63
C GLU A 384 -48.14 9.62 36.97
N MET A 385 -48.86 8.71 36.29
CA MET A 385 -50.27 8.41 36.58
C MET A 385 -50.50 7.96 38.03
N LYS A 386 -49.57 7.17 38.60
CA LYS A 386 -49.66 6.74 39.99
C LYS A 386 -49.43 7.91 40.96
N ASN A 387 -48.49 8.79 40.66
CA ASN A 387 -48.23 9.98 41.46
C ASN A 387 -49.42 10.96 41.42
N GLU A 388 -50.03 11.12 40.25
CA GLU A 388 -51.29 11.88 40.05
C GLU A 388 -52.42 11.30 40.93
N SER A 389 -52.69 10.00 40.86
CA SER A 389 -53.70 9.36 41.73
C SER A 389 -53.41 9.50 43.24
N LEU A 390 -52.13 9.52 43.64
CA LEU A 390 -51.73 9.73 45.04
C LEU A 390 -51.84 11.20 45.48
N MET A 391 -51.78 12.15 44.56
CA MET A 391 -52.12 13.55 44.85
C MET A 391 -53.64 13.71 44.99
N ASP A 392 -54.43 13.09 44.13
CA ASP A 392 -55.90 13.10 44.21
C ASP A 392 -56.40 12.49 45.53
N ASP A 393 -55.93 11.29 45.89
CA ASP A 393 -56.24 10.63 47.18
C ASP A 393 -55.85 11.51 48.39
N LEU A 394 -54.73 12.22 48.29
CA LEU A 394 -54.22 13.11 49.34
C LEU A 394 -55.00 14.42 49.42
N GLU A 395 -55.51 14.94 48.30
CA GLU A 395 -56.42 16.10 48.28
C GLU A 395 -57.81 15.70 48.80
N MET A 396 -58.36 14.55 48.40
CA MET A 396 -59.58 14.00 49.00
C MET A 396 -59.44 13.82 50.52
N SER A 397 -58.33 13.23 50.97
CA SER A 397 -58.05 13.02 52.40
C SER A 397 -57.92 14.34 53.17
N ARG A 398 -57.31 15.38 52.55
CA ARG A 398 -57.26 16.73 53.12
C ARG A 398 -58.65 17.37 53.20
N SER A 399 -59.47 17.22 52.16
CA SER A 399 -60.83 17.75 52.12
C SER A 399 -61.69 17.10 53.21
N GLN A 400 -61.63 15.77 53.35
CA GLN A 400 -62.27 15.02 54.44
C GLN A 400 -61.77 15.45 55.82
N LEU A 401 -60.46 15.72 56.00
CA LEU A 401 -59.93 16.23 57.27
C LEU A 401 -60.46 17.64 57.59
N VAL A 402 -60.62 18.52 56.60
CA VAL A 402 -61.22 19.85 56.77
C VAL A 402 -62.72 19.74 57.09
N GLU A 403 -63.45 18.83 56.43
CA GLU A 403 -64.86 18.54 56.71
C GLU A 403 -65.03 18.00 58.14
N ILE A 404 -64.24 17.00 58.55
CA ILE A 404 -64.23 16.44 59.91
C ILE A 404 -63.81 17.49 60.95
N GLN A 405 -62.89 18.42 60.63
CA GLN A 405 -62.59 19.56 61.51
C GLN A 405 -63.80 20.51 61.64
N GLY A 406 -64.50 20.80 60.54
CA GLY A 406 -65.74 21.57 60.54
C GLY A 406 -66.87 20.89 61.33
N GLU A 407 -67.01 19.57 61.20
CA GLU A 407 -67.93 18.75 61.99
C GLU A 407 -67.53 18.73 63.47
N PHE A 408 -66.23 18.67 63.79
CA PHE A 408 -65.69 18.65 65.14
C PHE A 408 -65.84 20.01 65.84
N ASP A 409 -65.58 21.13 65.18
CA ASP A 409 -65.86 22.45 65.75
C ASP A 409 -67.38 22.70 65.85
N SER A 410 -68.17 22.23 64.88
CA SER A 410 -69.64 22.21 65.00
C SER A 410 -70.11 21.29 66.15
N TYR A 411 -69.43 20.17 66.39
CA TYR A 411 -69.67 19.29 67.54
C TYR A 411 -69.23 19.96 68.84
N LYS A 412 -68.13 20.71 68.88
CA LYS A 412 -67.65 21.48 70.03
C LYS A 412 -68.60 22.62 70.38
N VAL A 413 -69.18 23.31 69.39
CA VAL A 413 -70.28 24.28 69.62
C VAL A 413 -71.55 23.57 70.11
N ARG A 414 -71.97 22.47 69.49
CA ARG A 414 -73.10 21.64 69.96
C ARG A 414 -72.86 21.12 71.39
N ALA A 415 -71.66 20.65 71.70
CA ALA A 415 -71.25 20.13 73.00
C ALA A 415 -71.10 21.22 74.05
N GLN A 416 -70.67 22.44 73.71
CA GLN A 416 -70.72 23.58 74.63
C GLN A 416 -72.16 24.06 74.88
N SER A 417 -73.04 23.96 73.88
CA SER A 417 -74.49 24.18 74.04
C SER A 417 -75.13 23.12 74.94
N VAL A 418 -74.80 21.84 74.71
CA VAL A 418 -75.22 20.71 75.55
C VAL A 418 -74.60 20.77 76.94
N LEU A 419 -73.37 21.27 77.12
CA LEU A 419 -72.75 21.46 78.45
C LEU A 419 -73.38 22.64 79.20
N LYS A 420 -73.83 23.68 78.49
CA LYS A 420 -74.73 24.70 79.05
C LYS A 420 -76.08 24.10 79.49
N GLN A 421 -76.62 23.15 78.73
CA GLN A 421 -77.86 22.44 79.10
C GLN A 421 -77.66 21.43 80.24
N GLN A 422 -76.57 20.66 80.25
CA GLN A 422 -76.20 19.66 81.27
C GLN A 422 -75.78 20.26 82.62
N LYS A 423 -75.59 21.58 82.70
CA LYS A 423 -75.63 22.28 83.99
C LYS A 423 -77.01 22.23 84.67
N THR A 424 -78.00 21.66 84.00
CA THR A 424 -79.25 21.13 84.56
C THR A 424 -79.48 19.69 84.07
N ARG A 425 -79.70 18.75 85.00
CA ARG A 425 -80.16 17.35 84.83
C ARG A 425 -79.08 16.24 84.72
N ASP A 426 -79.08 15.38 85.74
CA ASP A 426 -78.27 14.16 85.88
C ASP A 426 -78.89 12.90 85.21
N THR A 427 -78.14 11.77 85.28
CA THR A 427 -78.53 10.36 85.00
C THR A 427 -78.74 10.01 83.51
N SER A 428 -78.38 8.82 83.00
CA SER A 428 -78.23 7.49 83.64
C SER A 428 -77.27 6.53 82.87
N LEU A 429 -77.12 5.29 83.37
CA LEU A 429 -76.23 4.22 82.87
C LEU A 429 -76.97 3.16 82.04
N SER A 430 -76.34 2.58 80.99
CA SER A 430 -76.30 1.11 80.71
C SER A 430 -75.47 0.79 79.44
N PRO A 431 -74.66 -0.29 79.40
CA PRO A 431 -74.18 -0.94 78.16
C PRO A 431 -75.27 -1.89 77.58
N PRO A 432 -75.34 -2.09 76.24
CA PRO A 432 -74.56 -3.08 75.46
C PRO A 432 -73.94 -2.46 74.17
N ASP A 433 -73.27 -3.11 73.19
CA ASP A 433 -73.30 -4.50 72.66
C ASP A 433 -71.95 -4.90 71.99
N MET A 434 -70.82 -4.55 72.60
CA MET A 434 -69.48 -4.53 71.94
C MET A 434 -68.97 -5.85 71.32
N THR A 435 -69.46 -7.00 71.78
CA THR A 435 -68.89 -8.32 71.42
C THR A 435 -69.19 -8.77 70.00
N ARG A 436 -70.22 -8.20 69.35
CA ARG A 436 -70.53 -8.48 67.94
C ARG A 436 -69.63 -7.69 66.99
N ASP A 437 -69.55 -6.38 67.16
CA ASP A 437 -68.72 -5.51 66.32
C ASP A 437 -67.24 -5.92 66.39
N GLU A 438 -66.76 -6.38 67.55
CA GLU A 438 -65.40 -6.89 67.71
C GLU A 438 -65.18 -8.23 66.99
N LYS A 439 -66.18 -9.14 66.96
CA LYS A 439 -66.15 -10.37 66.16
C LYS A 439 -66.14 -10.06 64.67
N ASP A 440 -67.03 -9.18 64.21
CA ASP A 440 -67.18 -8.87 62.78
C ASP A 440 -65.91 -8.14 62.26
N ARG A 441 -65.27 -7.29 63.08
CA ARG A 441 -63.91 -6.74 62.81
C ARG A 441 -62.82 -7.81 62.73
N LEU A 442 -62.84 -8.82 63.61
CA LEU A 442 -61.86 -9.91 63.58
C LEU A 442 -62.05 -10.78 62.32
N GLU A 443 -63.27 -11.02 61.88
CA GLU A 443 -63.56 -11.72 60.61
C GLU A 443 -63.12 -10.90 59.39
N GLU A 444 -63.28 -9.57 59.41
CA GLU A 444 -62.73 -8.70 58.36
C GLU A 444 -61.19 -8.72 58.34
N VAL A 445 -60.52 -8.62 59.49
CA VAL A 445 -59.05 -8.73 59.58
C VAL A 445 -58.57 -10.10 59.08
N ILE A 446 -59.27 -11.19 59.39
CA ILE A 446 -58.97 -12.53 58.86
C ILE A 446 -59.14 -12.56 57.33
N SER A 447 -60.16 -11.89 56.78
CA SER A 447 -60.37 -11.75 55.34
C SER A 447 -59.23 -10.97 54.66
N GLN A 448 -58.84 -9.83 55.22
CA GLN A 448 -57.72 -9.01 54.74
C GLN A 448 -56.38 -9.76 54.81
N LEU A 449 -56.15 -10.55 55.87
CA LEU A 449 -54.96 -11.41 56.00
C LEU A 449 -54.97 -12.55 54.97
N ARG A 450 -56.13 -13.12 54.63
CA ARG A 450 -56.26 -14.11 53.55
C ARG A 450 -55.99 -13.50 52.17
N SER A 451 -56.50 -12.30 51.89
CA SER A 451 -56.17 -11.57 50.64
C SER A 451 -54.66 -11.35 50.53
N LYS A 452 -54.04 -10.79 51.57
CA LYS A 452 -52.58 -10.52 51.60
C LYS A 452 -51.74 -11.80 51.49
N LEU A 453 -52.18 -12.91 52.09
CA LEU A 453 -51.53 -14.21 51.94
C LEU A 453 -51.63 -14.74 50.51
N GLN A 454 -52.81 -14.63 49.89
CA GLN A 454 -53.02 -15.05 48.50
C GLN A 454 -52.24 -14.17 47.52
N GLU A 455 -52.32 -12.84 47.63
CA GLU A 455 -51.49 -11.91 46.85
C GLU A 455 -49.98 -12.20 46.99
N SER A 456 -49.52 -12.56 48.19
CA SER A 456 -48.12 -12.92 48.44
C SER A 456 -47.74 -14.27 47.80
N ASN A 457 -48.67 -15.24 47.81
CA ASN A 457 -48.52 -16.50 47.10
C ASN A 457 -48.47 -16.28 45.57
N ASP A 458 -49.37 -15.45 45.04
CA ASP A 458 -49.49 -15.22 43.60
C ASP A 458 -48.24 -14.46 43.10
N LYS A 459 -47.76 -13.47 43.86
CA LYS A 459 -46.44 -12.84 43.66
C LYS A 459 -45.30 -13.86 43.72
N LEU A 460 -45.30 -14.78 44.69
CA LEU A 460 -44.29 -15.85 44.77
C LEU A 460 -44.34 -16.80 43.56
N THR A 461 -45.51 -17.09 42.99
CA THR A 461 -45.61 -17.88 41.76
C THR A 461 -45.14 -17.10 40.53
N ALA A 462 -45.41 -15.80 40.44
CA ALA A 462 -44.90 -14.95 39.36
C ALA A 462 -43.37 -14.86 39.38
N MET A 463 -42.76 -14.56 40.54
CA MET A 463 -41.30 -14.50 40.70
C MET A 463 -40.62 -15.85 40.41
N LYS A 464 -41.28 -16.98 40.69
CA LYS A 464 -40.78 -18.32 40.30
C LYS A 464 -40.78 -18.49 38.79
N HIS A 465 -41.88 -18.15 38.12
CA HIS A 465 -41.97 -18.29 36.68
C HIS A 465 -41.01 -17.35 35.94
N GLU A 466 -40.81 -16.13 36.45
CA GLU A 466 -39.77 -15.22 35.98
C GLU A 466 -38.35 -15.82 36.15
N SER A 467 -38.08 -16.46 37.30
CA SER A 467 -36.81 -17.18 37.52
C SER A 467 -36.64 -18.41 36.63
N GLU A 468 -37.71 -19.11 36.27
CA GLU A 468 -37.69 -20.23 35.31
C GLU A 468 -37.37 -19.74 33.89
N LEU A 469 -38.02 -18.65 33.46
CA LEU A 469 -37.75 -18.02 32.17
C LEU A 469 -36.32 -17.46 32.08
N LEU A 470 -35.83 -16.80 33.13
CA LEU A 470 -34.44 -16.33 33.20
C LEU A 470 -33.42 -17.48 33.19
N GLN A 471 -33.75 -18.63 33.79
CA GLN A 471 -32.90 -19.83 33.70
C GLN A 471 -32.89 -20.39 32.26
N GLU A 472 -34.05 -20.48 31.59
CA GLU A 472 -34.11 -20.89 30.19
C GLU A 472 -33.34 -19.93 29.27
N GLU A 473 -33.43 -18.61 29.48
CA GLU A 473 -32.65 -17.63 28.71
C GLU A 473 -31.14 -17.74 28.99
N HIS A 474 -30.75 -17.99 30.25
CA HIS A 474 -29.35 -18.26 30.61
C HIS A 474 -28.82 -19.51 29.90
N ASP A 475 -29.56 -20.63 29.94
CA ASP A 475 -29.13 -21.89 29.34
C ASP A 475 -29.07 -21.80 27.80
N ARG A 476 -30.01 -21.10 27.16
CA ARG A 476 -29.98 -20.79 25.71
C ARG A 476 -28.80 -19.89 25.35
N LEU A 477 -28.47 -18.89 26.18
CA LEU A 477 -27.33 -18.00 25.97
C LEU A 477 -26.01 -18.75 26.16
N LEU A 478 -25.92 -19.62 27.17
CA LEU A 478 -24.78 -20.50 27.43
C LEU A 478 -24.52 -21.45 26.25
N GLN A 479 -25.57 -22.09 25.73
CA GLN A 479 -25.48 -22.92 24.52
C GLN A 479 -24.96 -22.10 23.34
N ARG A 480 -25.53 -20.93 23.07
CA ARG A 480 -25.11 -20.05 21.97
C ARG A 480 -23.66 -19.59 22.10
N HIS A 481 -23.18 -19.33 23.32
CA HIS A 481 -21.76 -19.06 23.56
C HIS A 481 -20.89 -20.29 23.27
N GLY A 482 -21.33 -21.49 23.65
CA GLY A 482 -20.67 -22.75 23.30
C GLY A 482 -20.53 -22.95 21.78
N ASP A 483 -21.62 -22.76 21.03
CA ASP A 483 -21.64 -22.86 19.56
C ASP A 483 -20.68 -21.85 18.90
N ILE A 484 -20.66 -20.60 19.38
CA ILE A 484 -19.75 -19.55 18.90
C ILE A 484 -18.29 -19.89 19.23
N VAL A 485 -17.99 -20.40 20.43
CA VAL A 485 -16.64 -20.84 20.80
C VAL A 485 -16.19 -22.01 19.93
N GLN A 486 -17.07 -22.95 19.59
CA GLN A 486 -16.76 -24.06 18.69
C GLN A 486 -16.47 -23.60 17.25
N ASP A 487 -17.30 -22.69 16.71
CA ASP A 487 -17.07 -22.08 15.39
C ASP A 487 -15.76 -21.27 15.34
N LEU A 488 -15.44 -20.51 16.39
CA LEU A 488 -14.16 -19.81 16.52
C LEU A 488 -12.97 -20.79 16.56
N GLN A 489 -13.05 -21.87 17.34
CA GLN A 489 -12.00 -22.91 17.38
C GLN A 489 -11.82 -23.63 16.03
N LEU A 490 -12.92 -23.88 15.31
CA LEU A 490 -12.87 -24.46 13.96
C LEU A 490 -12.23 -23.49 12.96
N LYS A 491 -12.61 -22.21 12.99
CA LYS A 491 -12.00 -21.16 12.16
C LYS A 491 -10.51 -21.02 12.45
N GLU A 492 -10.13 -20.88 13.72
CA GLU A 492 -8.74 -20.79 14.18
C GLU A 492 -7.93 -22.01 13.72
N LYS A 493 -8.50 -23.23 13.80
CA LYS A 493 -7.89 -24.43 13.23
C LYS A 493 -7.69 -24.30 11.72
N THR A 494 -8.72 -23.93 10.94
CA THR A 494 -8.55 -23.80 9.48
C THR A 494 -7.53 -22.73 9.08
N TRP A 495 -7.36 -21.68 9.88
CA TRP A 495 -6.31 -20.69 9.67
C TRP A 495 -4.91 -21.21 10.01
N ARG A 496 -4.76 -21.98 11.10
CA ARG A 496 -3.51 -22.70 11.42
C ARG A 496 -3.13 -23.72 10.35
N ASP A 497 -4.10 -24.51 9.88
CA ASP A 497 -3.90 -25.52 8.83
C ASP A 497 -3.50 -24.86 7.48
N LYS A 498 -4.12 -23.72 7.12
CA LYS A 498 -3.71 -22.89 5.96
C LYS A 498 -2.30 -22.31 6.13
N LEU A 499 -1.98 -21.76 7.30
CA LEU A 499 -0.68 -21.14 7.58
C LEU A 499 0.45 -22.17 7.48
N GLU A 500 0.26 -23.37 8.04
CA GLU A 500 1.26 -24.45 7.94
C GLU A 500 1.41 -24.95 6.50
N LYS A 501 0.31 -25.05 5.73
CA LYS A 501 0.38 -25.37 4.29
C LYS A 501 1.22 -24.33 3.52
N MET A 502 0.96 -23.04 3.72
CA MET A 502 1.76 -21.96 3.11
C MET A 502 3.22 -21.99 3.57
N ARG A 503 3.48 -22.34 4.84
CA ARG A 503 4.84 -22.49 5.40
C ARG A 503 5.59 -23.64 4.73
N VAL A 504 4.93 -24.78 4.51
CA VAL A 504 5.49 -25.96 3.82
C VAL A 504 5.72 -25.68 2.34
N GLU A 505 4.78 -25.04 1.64
CA GLU A 505 4.91 -24.67 0.22
C GLU A 505 6.04 -23.66 0.00
N SER A 506 6.13 -22.63 0.87
CA SER A 506 7.26 -21.68 0.87
C SER A 506 8.59 -22.37 1.18
N GLN A 507 8.61 -23.34 2.10
CA GLN A 507 9.81 -24.11 2.42
C GLN A 507 10.25 -25.01 1.24
N SER A 508 9.31 -25.66 0.54
CA SER A 508 9.58 -26.49 -0.65
C SER A 508 10.18 -25.66 -1.78
N SER A 509 9.50 -24.57 -2.15
CA SER A 509 9.97 -23.67 -3.20
C SER A 509 11.34 -23.07 -2.88
N ARG A 510 11.60 -22.75 -1.60
CA ARG A 510 12.93 -22.31 -1.15
C ARG A 510 13.99 -23.41 -1.25
N THR A 511 13.66 -24.67 -0.96
CA THR A 511 14.61 -25.79 -1.20
C THR A 511 14.90 -25.98 -2.68
N GLU A 512 13.88 -25.99 -3.54
CA GLU A 512 14.01 -26.08 -5.01
C GLU A 512 14.86 -24.94 -5.58
N GLN A 513 14.68 -23.70 -5.09
CA GLN A 513 15.54 -22.56 -5.42
C GLN A 513 16.99 -22.78 -4.96
N THR A 514 17.23 -23.29 -3.75
CA THR A 514 18.61 -23.60 -3.32
C THR A 514 19.26 -24.75 -4.08
N GLU A 515 18.49 -25.69 -4.63
CA GLU A 515 19.00 -26.80 -5.43
C GLU A 515 19.30 -26.38 -6.87
N THR A 516 18.43 -25.59 -7.49
CA THR A 516 18.71 -24.97 -8.81
C THR A 516 19.90 -24.00 -8.75
N ILE A 517 20.07 -23.24 -7.66
CA ILE A 517 21.28 -22.42 -7.44
C ILE A 517 22.54 -23.30 -7.32
N LYS A 518 22.49 -24.44 -6.60
CA LYS A 518 23.63 -25.37 -6.52
C LYS A 518 23.98 -25.93 -7.90
N GLU A 519 23.00 -26.41 -8.65
CA GLU A 519 23.21 -26.97 -9.99
C GLU A 519 23.82 -25.94 -10.96
N LEU A 520 23.28 -24.71 -10.97
CA LEU A 520 23.86 -23.61 -11.75
C LEU A 520 25.28 -23.25 -11.28
N SER A 521 25.57 -23.29 -9.98
CA SER A 521 26.92 -23.05 -9.47
C SER A 521 27.91 -24.15 -9.90
N TYR A 522 27.47 -25.40 -9.92
CA TYR A 522 28.27 -26.56 -10.35
C TYR A 522 28.53 -26.52 -11.87
N GLN A 523 27.53 -26.19 -12.68
CA GLN A 523 27.70 -25.99 -14.13
C GLN A 523 28.68 -24.84 -14.42
N ASN A 524 28.58 -23.72 -13.68
CA ASN A 524 29.55 -22.62 -13.78
C ASN A 524 30.97 -23.04 -13.35
N GLU A 525 31.13 -23.88 -12.33
CA GLU A 525 32.44 -24.42 -11.93
C GLU A 525 33.04 -25.34 -12.99
N ILE A 526 32.24 -26.22 -13.62
CA ILE A 526 32.66 -27.04 -14.76
C ILE A 526 33.12 -26.15 -15.92
N ILE A 527 32.33 -25.14 -16.30
CA ILE A 527 32.67 -24.21 -17.39
C ILE A 527 33.94 -23.42 -17.06
N ALA A 528 34.11 -22.96 -15.82
CA ALA A 528 35.33 -22.30 -15.37
C ALA A 528 36.54 -23.25 -15.43
N SER A 529 36.38 -24.54 -15.10
CA SER A 529 37.46 -25.53 -15.23
C SER A 529 37.81 -25.80 -16.69
N THR A 530 36.83 -25.97 -17.59
CA THR A 530 37.13 -26.24 -19.01
C THR A 530 37.83 -25.05 -19.67
N PHE A 531 37.43 -23.81 -19.41
CA PHE A 531 38.18 -22.64 -19.87
C PHE A 531 39.58 -22.56 -19.24
N LYS A 532 39.73 -22.86 -17.94
CA LYS A 532 41.03 -22.91 -17.26
C LYS A 532 41.97 -23.95 -17.86
N ASP A 533 41.44 -25.11 -18.28
CA ASP A 533 42.20 -26.18 -18.91
C ASP A 533 42.50 -25.89 -20.39
N GLN A 534 41.59 -25.26 -21.14
CA GLN A 534 41.88 -24.70 -22.47
C GLN A 534 43.01 -23.66 -22.40
N ILE A 535 43.01 -22.78 -21.39
CA ILE A 535 44.09 -21.78 -21.19
C ILE A 535 45.42 -22.48 -20.83
N LYS A 536 45.42 -23.57 -20.05
CA LYS A 536 46.63 -24.38 -19.82
C LYS A 536 47.13 -25.01 -21.12
N GLN A 537 46.25 -25.62 -21.90
CA GLN A 537 46.60 -26.25 -23.17
C GLN A 537 47.19 -25.23 -24.15
N LEU A 538 46.50 -24.11 -24.38
CA LEU A 538 46.99 -23.03 -25.24
C LEU A 538 48.36 -22.52 -24.77
N ARG A 539 48.59 -22.36 -23.46
CA ARG A 539 49.91 -21.98 -22.92
C ARG A 539 50.98 -23.05 -23.19
N SER A 540 50.64 -24.33 -23.04
CA SER A 540 51.55 -25.45 -23.34
C SER A 540 51.89 -25.55 -24.82
N ASP A 541 50.92 -25.30 -25.70
CA ASP A 541 51.12 -25.31 -27.15
C ASP A 541 51.94 -24.08 -27.59
N HIS A 542 51.68 -22.89 -27.04
CA HIS A 542 52.50 -21.69 -27.27
C HIS A 542 53.93 -21.85 -26.74
N GLN A 543 54.11 -22.49 -25.58
CA GLN A 543 55.45 -22.83 -25.07
C GLN A 543 56.16 -23.77 -26.05
N ARG A 544 55.49 -24.84 -26.51
CA ARG A 544 56.05 -25.80 -27.45
C ARG A 544 56.40 -25.19 -28.81
N THR A 545 55.59 -24.28 -29.35
CA THR A 545 55.93 -23.56 -30.59
C THR A 545 57.06 -22.56 -30.37
N THR A 546 57.15 -21.94 -29.19
CA THR A 546 58.30 -21.08 -28.82
C THR A 546 59.58 -21.88 -28.73
N GLU A 547 59.57 -23.04 -28.07
CA GLU A 547 60.70 -23.98 -28.00
C GLU A 547 61.13 -24.48 -29.38
N GLN A 548 60.17 -24.76 -30.27
CA GLN A 548 60.45 -25.14 -31.67
C GLN A 548 61.06 -24.00 -32.49
N LEU A 549 60.52 -22.78 -32.38
CA LEU A 549 61.06 -21.59 -33.05
C LEU A 549 62.45 -21.22 -32.51
N GLN A 550 62.67 -21.39 -31.20
CA GLN A 550 63.99 -21.19 -30.59
C GLN A 550 64.99 -22.25 -31.09
N HIS A 551 64.62 -23.54 -31.15
CA HIS A 551 65.49 -24.56 -31.75
C HIS A 551 65.75 -24.31 -33.26
N GLN A 552 64.80 -23.71 -33.98
CA GLN A 552 65.02 -23.28 -35.37
C GLN A 552 65.98 -22.10 -35.47
N LEU A 553 65.87 -21.12 -34.57
CA LEU A 553 66.82 -20.00 -34.42
C LEU A 553 68.21 -20.50 -34.05
N ASP A 554 68.35 -21.30 -32.98
CA ASP A 554 69.61 -21.94 -32.61
C ASP A 554 70.21 -22.72 -33.79
N GLY A 555 69.36 -23.40 -34.58
CA GLY A 555 69.75 -24.12 -35.79
C GLY A 555 70.27 -23.21 -36.91
N THR A 556 69.63 -22.07 -37.19
CA THR A 556 70.07 -21.12 -38.21
C THR A 556 71.23 -20.25 -37.74
N GLU A 557 71.32 -19.89 -36.46
CA GLU A 557 72.48 -19.25 -35.85
C GLU A 557 73.72 -20.15 -35.93
N ASN A 558 73.59 -21.46 -35.67
CA ASN A 558 74.68 -22.42 -35.88
C ASN A 558 75.08 -22.56 -37.37
N GLN A 559 74.16 -22.37 -38.31
CA GLN A 559 74.49 -22.34 -39.74
C GLN A 559 75.17 -21.01 -40.15
N LEU A 560 74.67 -19.88 -39.67
CA LEU A 560 75.27 -18.56 -39.87
C LEU A 560 76.67 -18.49 -39.26
N PHE A 561 76.88 -19.06 -38.08
CA PHE A 561 78.20 -19.16 -37.45
C PHE A 561 79.18 -19.95 -38.32
N ARG A 562 78.78 -21.12 -38.84
CA ARG A 562 79.61 -21.92 -39.77
C ARG A 562 79.89 -21.17 -41.08
N LEU A 563 78.90 -20.49 -41.64
CA LEU A 563 79.07 -19.67 -42.85
C LEU A 563 79.99 -18.48 -42.60
N GLN A 564 79.88 -17.83 -41.44
CA GLN A 564 80.75 -16.71 -41.03
C GLN A 564 82.18 -17.18 -40.76
N GLU A 565 82.38 -18.34 -40.13
CA GLU A 565 83.68 -18.98 -39.93
C GLU A 565 84.32 -19.34 -41.29
N GLN A 566 83.55 -19.93 -42.21
CA GLN A 566 83.97 -20.23 -43.57
C GLN A 566 84.27 -18.95 -44.39
N GLN A 567 83.50 -17.88 -44.20
CA GLN A 567 83.70 -16.60 -44.85
C GLN A 567 84.94 -15.88 -44.31
N GLN A 568 85.19 -15.91 -42.99
CA GLN A 568 86.43 -15.41 -42.39
C GLN A 568 87.66 -16.21 -42.87
N ALA A 569 87.55 -17.53 -43.00
CA ALA A 569 88.59 -18.37 -43.60
C ALA A 569 88.88 -18.00 -45.07
N SER A 570 87.86 -17.58 -45.82
CA SER A 570 88.02 -17.10 -47.21
C SER A 570 88.56 -15.66 -47.31
N SER A 571 88.29 -14.81 -46.31
CA SER A 571 88.62 -13.38 -46.32
C SER A 571 90.02 -13.05 -45.83
N PHE A 572 90.81 -14.05 -45.40
CA PHE A 572 92.18 -13.90 -44.88
C PHE A 572 93.24 -13.61 -45.96
N LYS A 573 92.85 -12.92 -47.04
CA LYS A 573 93.66 -12.72 -48.24
C LYS A 573 93.53 -11.34 -48.92
N ASP A 574 93.31 -10.30 -48.14
CA ASP A 574 94.02 -9.03 -48.40
C ASP A 574 94.26 -8.23 -47.11
N SER A 575 95.12 -7.22 -47.17
CA SER A 575 95.46 -6.38 -46.00
C SER A 575 95.99 -5.01 -46.40
N HIS A 576 95.32 -3.95 -45.92
CA HIS A 576 95.94 -2.93 -45.06
C HIS A 576 94.92 -1.89 -44.57
N LYS A 577 94.99 -1.58 -43.25
CA LYS A 577 94.84 -0.24 -42.60
C LYS A 577 93.51 0.53 -42.81
N ASP A 578 92.92 1.19 -41.83
CA ASP A 578 93.53 2.05 -40.79
C ASP A 578 92.90 1.93 -39.36
N GLU A 579 93.40 2.78 -38.47
CA GLU A 579 93.10 2.97 -37.03
C GLU A 579 91.75 3.70 -36.73
N ALA A 580 91.16 3.72 -35.52
CA ALA A 580 91.40 3.04 -34.24
C ALA A 580 90.18 3.20 -33.27
N ASN A 581 90.20 2.47 -32.14
CA ASN A 581 89.37 2.65 -30.91
C ASN A 581 87.84 2.46 -31.00
N SER A 582 87.14 1.95 -29.97
CA SER A 582 87.59 1.21 -28.77
C SER A 582 86.43 0.42 -28.12
N ARG A 583 86.76 -0.71 -27.49
CA ARG A 583 85.92 -1.54 -26.59
C ARG A 583 86.82 -1.91 -25.39
N PRO A 584 86.33 -2.48 -24.27
CA PRO A 584 84.94 -2.72 -23.85
C PRO A 584 84.65 -2.31 -22.39
N LYS A 585 83.46 -2.63 -21.88
CA LYS A 585 83.33 -3.56 -20.74
C LYS A 585 81.88 -4.05 -20.55
N ALA A 586 81.74 -5.20 -19.91
CA ALA A 586 80.50 -5.73 -19.39
C ALA A 586 80.63 -5.95 -17.88
N VAL A 587 79.54 -5.75 -17.15
CA VAL A 587 79.29 -6.15 -15.75
C VAL A 587 77.80 -6.50 -15.77
N GLU A 588 77.39 -7.77 -15.84
CA GLU A 588 77.42 -8.82 -14.78
C GLU A 588 76.17 -8.75 -13.88
N ARG A 589 75.78 -9.92 -13.35
CA ARG A 589 74.47 -10.17 -12.70
C ARG A 589 74.55 -9.89 -11.19
N GLU A 590 73.40 -9.69 -10.53
CA GLU A 590 72.94 -10.39 -9.30
C GLU A 590 71.52 -9.88 -8.94
N GLN A 591 70.49 -10.72 -8.81
CA GLN A 591 70.04 -11.62 -7.71
C GLN A 591 69.01 -11.00 -6.73
N GLY A 592 68.01 -11.81 -6.31
CA GLY A 592 66.78 -11.38 -5.61
C GLY A 592 65.52 -11.74 -6.44
N ARG A 593 64.63 -12.71 -6.14
CA ARG A 593 64.13 -13.34 -4.89
C ARG A 593 63.44 -12.32 -3.94
N PHE A 594 62.23 -12.55 -3.40
CA PHE A 594 61.24 -13.65 -3.56
C PHE A 594 59.88 -13.26 -2.89
N ILE A 595 58.73 -13.66 -3.47
CA ILE A 595 57.38 -13.90 -2.86
C ILE A 595 56.90 -12.93 -1.73
N PHE A 596 55.90 -12.06 -1.96
CA PHE A 596 54.43 -12.31 -1.94
C PHE A 596 53.83 -12.71 -0.57
N TRP A 597 52.97 -11.85 0.01
CA TRP A 597 51.80 -12.28 0.78
C TRP A 597 50.68 -11.22 0.81
N PHE A 598 49.62 -11.45 1.59
CA PHE A 598 48.23 -11.04 1.30
C PHE A 598 47.69 -9.87 2.14
N SER A 599 46.78 -9.10 1.52
CA SER A 599 45.56 -8.45 2.07
C SER A 599 45.59 -7.58 3.35
N ALA A 600 45.00 -6.39 3.26
CA ALA A 600 44.33 -5.70 4.37
C ALA A 600 43.15 -4.85 3.85
N VAL A 601 42.09 -4.72 4.66
CA VAL A 601 40.92 -3.86 4.42
C VAL A 601 40.99 -2.67 5.37
N GLY A 602 40.59 -1.48 4.93
CA GLY A 602 40.44 -0.30 5.81
C GLY A 602 39.82 0.90 5.09
N MET A 603 38.73 1.42 5.63
CA MET A 603 38.19 2.75 5.31
C MET A 603 38.81 3.77 6.28
N GLU A 604 38.95 5.03 5.86
CA GLU A 604 38.49 6.18 6.66
C GLU A 604 38.46 7.49 5.84
N ASN A 605 37.74 8.48 6.37
CA ASN A 605 37.49 9.83 5.85
C ASN A 605 38.20 10.84 6.82
N PRO A 606 37.99 12.17 6.88
CA PRO A 606 37.11 13.06 6.11
C PRO A 606 37.70 14.43 5.67
N GLU A 607 36.81 15.33 5.20
CA GLU A 607 36.94 16.79 5.12
C GLU A 607 37.92 17.38 4.06
N GLN A 608 37.74 18.61 3.54
CA GLN A 608 36.88 19.73 3.95
C GLN A 608 36.34 20.54 2.74
N GLU A 609 35.41 21.49 2.97
CA GLU A 609 34.70 22.28 1.93
C GLU A 609 35.46 23.52 1.39
N VAL A 610 34.95 24.12 0.29
CA VAL A 610 34.59 25.55 0.11
C VAL A 610 34.69 26.00 -1.37
N TYR A 611 33.61 26.59 -1.90
CA TYR A 611 33.59 27.33 -3.18
C TYR A 611 34.04 28.79 -3.02
N PRO A 612 34.54 29.46 -4.08
CA PRO A 612 33.66 30.46 -4.71
C PRO A 612 33.75 30.58 -6.24
N LYS A 613 32.76 31.30 -6.80
CA LYS A 613 32.66 31.72 -8.21
C LYS A 613 33.70 32.78 -8.58
N LEU A 614 34.00 32.94 -9.86
CA LEU A 614 34.25 34.27 -10.47
C LEU A 614 33.87 34.30 -11.96
N SER A 615 33.74 35.49 -12.54
CA SER A 615 33.21 35.68 -13.89
C SER A 615 33.80 36.90 -14.63
N SER A 616 33.78 36.80 -15.97
CA SER A 616 33.73 37.92 -16.92
C SER A 616 35.00 38.78 -17.17
N HIS A 617 35.02 39.38 -18.37
CA HIS A 617 35.87 40.45 -18.89
C HIS A 617 37.32 40.10 -19.31
N ARG A 618 37.94 40.77 -20.31
CA ARG A 618 37.49 41.54 -21.50
C ARG A 618 38.77 41.94 -22.31
N SER A 619 38.61 42.32 -23.59
CA SER A 619 39.55 43.18 -24.36
C SER A 619 40.78 42.47 -24.96
N THR A 620 41.33 42.84 -26.13
CA THR A 620 40.89 43.85 -27.14
C THR A 620 41.38 43.49 -28.56
N SER A 621 40.78 44.13 -29.56
CA SER A 621 41.08 44.05 -30.99
C SER A 621 42.38 44.72 -31.45
N VAL A 622 42.92 44.26 -32.58
CA VAL A 622 43.63 45.10 -33.58
C VAL A 622 43.05 44.80 -34.97
N THR A 623 43.02 45.79 -35.85
CA THR A 623 42.38 45.78 -37.18
C THR A 623 43.40 45.69 -38.32
N SER A 624 42.99 45.16 -39.47
CA SER A 624 43.29 45.73 -40.80
C SER A 624 42.52 45.01 -41.91
N ASP A 625 42.22 45.74 -42.97
CA ASP A 625 41.33 45.33 -44.07
C ASP A 625 42.04 44.53 -45.17
N ASN A 626 41.27 43.70 -45.87
CA ASN A 626 41.32 43.68 -47.34
C ASN A 626 40.05 43.06 -47.94
N GLU A 627 39.65 43.53 -49.11
CA GLU A 627 38.37 43.20 -49.74
C GLU A 627 38.42 41.85 -50.49
N ALA A 628 37.32 41.09 -50.43
CA ALA A 628 37.17 39.87 -51.22
C ALA A 628 36.70 40.21 -52.65
N PRO A 629 37.27 39.61 -53.71
CA PRO A 629 36.92 39.94 -55.09
C PRO A 629 35.52 39.46 -55.46
N THR A 630 34.78 40.29 -56.21
CA THR A 630 33.39 40.02 -56.57
C THR A 630 33.27 38.92 -57.62
N PHE A 631 32.24 38.07 -57.48
CA PHE A 631 31.95 36.88 -58.30
C PHE A 631 32.07 37.06 -59.83
N ALA A 632 31.75 38.24 -60.36
CA ALA A 632 31.87 38.56 -61.79
C ALA A 632 33.30 38.46 -62.35
N GLN A 633 34.33 38.51 -61.50
CA GLN A 633 35.74 38.54 -61.91
C GLN A 633 36.38 37.14 -62.04
N LEU A 634 35.63 36.07 -61.70
CA LEU A 634 36.05 34.66 -61.89
C LEU A 634 35.53 34.03 -63.19
N LEU A 635 34.59 34.67 -63.88
CA LEU A 635 33.92 34.14 -65.08
C LEU A 635 34.46 34.68 -66.41
N SER A 636 35.49 35.53 -66.38
CA SER A 636 36.00 36.29 -67.54
C SER A 636 37.30 35.74 -68.15
N THR A 637 37.79 34.58 -67.72
CA THR A 637 38.99 33.91 -68.28
C THR A 637 38.65 32.64 -69.05
N THR A 638 38.14 32.82 -70.27
CA THR A 638 38.07 31.74 -71.27
C THR A 638 39.46 31.42 -71.83
N SER A 639 39.99 30.22 -71.56
CA SER A 639 40.80 29.44 -72.51
C SER A 639 41.17 28.08 -71.94
N GLU A 640 41.16 27.09 -72.82
CA GLU A 640 41.65 25.72 -72.70
C GLU A 640 43.00 25.58 -71.94
N ASP A 641 43.01 24.85 -70.80
CA ASP A 641 44.08 23.93 -70.33
C ASP A 641 43.93 23.54 -68.83
N LYS A 642 42.88 22.79 -68.45
CA LYS A 642 42.66 22.31 -67.05
C LYS A 642 42.03 20.91 -66.91
N GLN A 643 42.55 19.89 -67.60
CA GLN A 643 42.15 18.48 -67.37
C GLN A 643 43.16 17.61 -66.59
N SER A 644 44.35 18.11 -66.26
CA SER A 644 45.47 17.28 -65.75
C SER A 644 45.95 17.56 -64.31
N ILE A 645 45.45 18.61 -63.63
CA ILE A 645 46.03 19.09 -62.34
C ILE A 645 45.02 19.12 -61.16
N ILE A 646 43.72 18.95 -61.40
CA ILE A 646 42.67 19.04 -60.35
C ILE A 646 41.99 17.68 -60.05
N SER A 647 42.77 16.59 -60.10
CA SER A 647 42.28 15.21 -59.84
C SER A 647 42.95 14.52 -58.64
N GLY A 648 44.03 15.07 -58.08
CA GLY A 648 44.94 14.32 -57.19
C GLY A 648 44.72 14.41 -55.68
N ILE A 649 44.03 15.44 -55.15
CA ILE A 649 44.10 15.77 -53.71
C ILE A 649 42.73 16.01 -53.02
N SER A 650 41.67 16.43 -53.71
CA SER A 650 40.37 16.78 -53.06
C SER A 650 39.36 15.64 -52.96
N SER A 651 39.38 14.69 -53.92
CA SER A 651 38.29 13.73 -54.12
C SER A 651 38.08 12.74 -52.96
N SER A 652 39.16 12.20 -52.39
CA SER A 652 39.08 11.12 -51.39
C SER A 652 38.29 11.51 -50.13
N ALA A 653 38.51 12.72 -49.59
CA ALA A 653 37.84 13.18 -48.39
C ALA A 653 36.35 13.49 -48.63
N GLU A 654 36.02 14.05 -49.79
CA GLU A 654 34.63 14.36 -50.18
C GLU A 654 33.85 13.08 -50.52
N GLU A 655 34.47 12.13 -51.22
CA GLU A 655 33.86 10.83 -51.52
C GLU A 655 33.61 10.01 -50.25
N GLU A 656 34.58 9.94 -49.34
CA GLU A 656 34.41 9.27 -48.05
C GLU A 656 33.31 9.95 -47.21
N HIS A 657 33.23 11.28 -47.23
CA HIS A 657 32.15 12.01 -46.57
C HIS A 657 30.77 11.69 -47.18
N VAL A 658 30.66 11.63 -48.51
CA VAL A 658 29.42 11.24 -49.21
C VAL A 658 29.07 9.77 -48.93
N ARG A 659 30.04 8.85 -48.87
CA ARG A 659 29.83 7.45 -48.47
C ARG A 659 29.32 7.33 -47.03
N VAL A 660 29.85 8.13 -46.09
CA VAL A 660 29.37 8.20 -44.70
C VAL A 660 27.96 8.81 -44.61
N GLN A 661 27.66 9.87 -45.37
CA GLN A 661 26.30 10.42 -45.45
C GLN A 661 25.31 9.41 -46.04
N LEU A 662 25.67 8.72 -47.12
CA LEU A 662 24.80 7.76 -47.82
C LEU A 662 24.55 6.50 -46.98
N THR A 663 25.55 5.98 -46.27
CA THR A 663 25.35 4.87 -45.31
C THR A 663 24.53 5.30 -44.10
N THR A 664 24.68 6.54 -43.62
CA THR A 664 23.82 7.11 -42.56
C THR A 664 22.38 7.29 -43.04
N ALA A 665 22.17 7.76 -44.28
CA ALA A 665 20.85 7.89 -44.89
C ALA A 665 20.18 6.53 -45.09
N ARG A 666 20.91 5.50 -45.53
CA ARG A 666 20.42 4.12 -45.61
C ARG A 666 19.98 3.57 -44.24
N LYS A 667 20.78 3.76 -43.19
CA LYS A 667 20.41 3.36 -41.81
C LYS A 667 19.16 4.08 -41.30
N LYS A 668 19.00 5.38 -41.61
CA LYS A 668 17.77 6.14 -41.29
C LYS A 668 16.56 5.62 -42.06
N LEU A 669 16.72 5.30 -43.35
CA LEU A 669 15.66 4.72 -44.17
C LEU A 669 15.23 3.35 -43.65
N GLU A 670 16.19 2.46 -43.38
CA GLU A 670 15.97 1.13 -42.80
C GLU A 670 15.18 1.21 -41.48
N HIS A 671 15.59 2.10 -40.57
CA HIS A 671 14.91 2.35 -39.30
C HIS A 671 13.50 2.96 -39.48
N PHE A 672 13.30 3.88 -40.44
CA PHE A 672 11.97 4.39 -40.75
C PHE A 672 11.07 3.32 -41.39
N THR A 673 11.60 2.41 -42.20
CA THR A 673 10.86 1.25 -42.73
C THR A 673 10.47 0.28 -41.62
N GLU A 674 11.39 -0.02 -40.69
CA GLU A 674 11.16 -0.84 -39.49
C GLU A 674 10.00 -0.24 -38.66
N ILE A 675 10.12 1.03 -38.23
CA ILE A 675 9.08 1.77 -37.50
C ILE A 675 7.76 1.85 -38.27
N THR A 676 7.78 2.01 -39.60
CA THR A 676 6.54 2.05 -40.40
C THR A 676 5.84 0.69 -40.38
N SER A 677 6.58 -0.41 -40.51
CA SER A 677 6.03 -1.76 -40.43
C SER A 677 5.50 -2.13 -39.03
N GLU A 678 6.16 -1.65 -37.96
CA GLU A 678 5.67 -1.80 -36.58
C GLU A 678 4.40 -0.97 -36.33
N ASN A 679 4.32 0.24 -36.89
CA ASN A 679 3.11 1.05 -36.84
C ASN A 679 1.96 0.43 -37.63
N GLU A 680 2.20 -0.10 -38.83
CA GLU A 680 1.19 -0.82 -39.62
C GLU A 680 0.67 -2.06 -38.86
N ALA A 681 1.57 -2.88 -38.29
CA ALA A 681 1.19 -4.02 -37.45
C ALA A 681 0.39 -3.59 -36.21
N THR A 682 0.76 -2.47 -35.59
CA THR A 682 0.05 -1.90 -34.43
C THR A 682 -1.35 -1.38 -34.82
N ILE A 683 -1.49 -0.70 -35.95
CA ILE A 683 -2.77 -0.24 -36.51
C ILE A 683 -3.69 -1.41 -36.83
N LEU A 684 -3.16 -2.48 -37.43
CA LEU A 684 -3.90 -3.73 -37.67
C LEU A 684 -4.40 -4.35 -36.36
N ARG A 685 -3.54 -4.44 -35.34
CA ARG A 685 -3.91 -4.97 -34.00
C ARG A 685 -5.00 -4.12 -33.34
N LEU A 686 -4.88 -2.79 -33.37
CA LEU A 686 -5.86 -1.86 -32.83
C LEU A 686 -7.19 -1.89 -33.59
N THR A 687 -7.15 -2.13 -34.90
CA THR A 687 -8.35 -2.24 -35.73
C THR A 687 -9.12 -3.53 -35.42
N GLU A 688 -8.43 -4.67 -35.29
CA GLU A 688 -9.08 -5.92 -34.90
C GLU A 688 -9.57 -5.88 -33.45
N GLN A 689 -8.82 -5.26 -32.51
CA GLN A 689 -9.31 -4.98 -31.16
C GLN A 689 -10.57 -4.08 -31.17
N SER A 690 -10.61 -3.04 -32.00
CA SER A 690 -11.79 -2.18 -32.16
C SER A 690 -12.99 -2.97 -32.71
N LYS A 691 -12.76 -3.91 -33.63
CA LYS A 691 -13.78 -4.79 -34.21
C LYS A 691 -14.32 -5.80 -33.18
N ILE A 692 -13.44 -6.44 -32.41
CA ILE A 692 -13.81 -7.33 -31.30
C ILE A 692 -14.61 -6.58 -30.23
N LEU A 693 -14.14 -5.41 -29.79
CA LEU A 693 -14.84 -4.59 -28.79
C LEU A 693 -16.22 -4.11 -29.29
N LYS A 694 -16.34 -3.74 -30.58
CA LYS A 694 -17.64 -3.38 -31.18
C LYS A 694 -18.62 -4.55 -31.18
N GLU A 695 -18.17 -5.77 -31.50
CA GLU A 695 -19.06 -6.94 -31.45
C GLU A 695 -19.33 -7.41 -30.02
N GLU A 696 -18.41 -7.22 -29.06
CA GLU A 696 -18.67 -7.46 -27.64
C GLU A 696 -19.72 -6.47 -27.08
N ILE A 697 -19.61 -5.18 -27.41
CA ILE A 697 -20.64 -4.17 -27.06
C ILE A 697 -22.00 -4.59 -27.64
N ARG A 698 -22.06 -4.93 -28.93
CA ARG A 698 -23.29 -5.45 -29.57
C ARG A 698 -23.79 -6.74 -28.91
N ARG A 699 -22.90 -7.64 -28.47
CA ARG A 699 -23.26 -8.87 -27.76
C ARG A 699 -23.91 -8.55 -26.42
N LEU A 700 -23.36 -7.60 -25.66
CA LEU A 700 -23.90 -7.12 -24.39
C LEU A 700 -25.23 -6.39 -24.58
N GLU A 701 -25.35 -5.49 -25.56
CA GLU A 701 -26.60 -4.83 -25.95
C GLU A 701 -27.68 -5.85 -26.33
N ARG A 702 -27.35 -6.83 -27.17
CA ARG A 702 -28.26 -7.93 -27.54
C ARG A 702 -28.65 -8.79 -26.33
N ASN A 703 -27.75 -8.96 -25.35
CA ASN A 703 -28.04 -9.72 -24.13
C ASN A 703 -28.93 -8.95 -23.15
N GLN A 704 -28.67 -7.66 -22.91
CA GLN A 704 -29.53 -6.78 -22.12
C GLN A 704 -30.92 -6.63 -22.76
N ALA A 705 -31.00 -6.60 -24.10
CA ALA A 705 -32.26 -6.62 -24.83
C ALA A 705 -32.99 -7.98 -24.76
N ARG A 706 -32.29 -9.10 -24.50
CA ARG A 706 -32.90 -10.38 -24.14
C ARG A 706 -33.40 -10.39 -22.69
N GLU A 707 -32.68 -9.80 -21.74
CA GLU A 707 -33.12 -9.72 -20.34
C GLU A 707 -34.46 -8.99 -20.21
N ASN A 708 -34.62 -7.86 -20.91
CA ASN A 708 -35.89 -7.15 -21.04
C ASN A 708 -37.02 -7.96 -21.73
N ALA A 709 -36.69 -9.05 -22.42
CA ALA A 709 -37.64 -9.95 -23.10
C ALA A 709 -37.91 -11.26 -22.34
N ILE A 710 -37.33 -11.47 -21.14
CA ILE A 710 -37.48 -12.71 -20.34
C ILE A 710 -38.95 -13.04 -20.02
N SER A 711 -39.83 -12.04 -19.92
CA SER A 711 -41.28 -12.23 -19.76
C SER A 711 -41.94 -13.04 -20.89
N ASN A 712 -41.34 -13.09 -22.08
CA ASN A 712 -41.83 -13.82 -23.25
C ASN A 712 -41.22 -15.23 -23.40
N LEU A 713 -40.49 -15.77 -22.41
CA LEU A 713 -39.84 -17.08 -22.50
C LEU A 713 -40.80 -18.23 -22.87
N GLU A 714 -42.05 -18.20 -22.40
CA GLU A 714 -43.04 -19.23 -22.76
C GLU A 714 -43.52 -19.11 -24.21
N TYR A 715 -43.69 -17.87 -24.72
CA TYR A 715 -43.98 -17.64 -26.15
C TYR A 715 -42.80 -18.09 -27.01
N LEU A 716 -41.57 -17.72 -26.64
CA LEU A 716 -40.35 -18.13 -27.32
C LEU A 716 -40.18 -19.66 -27.34
N LYS A 717 -40.42 -20.35 -26.22
CA LYS A 717 -40.46 -21.82 -26.14
C LYS A 717 -41.43 -22.40 -27.16
N ASN A 718 -42.63 -21.86 -27.28
CA ASN A 718 -43.64 -22.33 -28.23
C ASN A 718 -43.24 -22.04 -29.71
N VAL A 719 -42.60 -20.90 -29.98
CA VAL A 719 -42.07 -20.57 -31.32
C VAL A 719 -40.89 -21.47 -31.70
N VAL A 720 -39.94 -21.72 -30.80
CA VAL A 720 -38.81 -22.63 -31.02
C VAL A 720 -39.29 -24.06 -31.23
N LEU A 721 -40.23 -24.54 -30.41
CA LEU A 721 -40.82 -25.87 -30.57
C LEU A 721 -41.49 -26.01 -31.94
N LYS A 722 -42.27 -24.99 -32.37
CA LYS A 722 -42.90 -24.97 -33.69
C LYS A 722 -41.86 -24.91 -34.82
N PHE A 723 -40.80 -24.12 -34.68
CA PHE A 723 -39.70 -24.06 -35.66
C PHE A 723 -38.96 -25.40 -35.79
N MET A 724 -38.75 -26.13 -34.69
CA MET A 724 -38.15 -27.47 -34.73
C MET A 724 -39.06 -28.53 -35.38
N VAL A 725 -40.36 -28.50 -35.07
CA VAL A 725 -41.34 -29.51 -35.54
C VAL A 725 -41.80 -29.27 -36.99
N LEU A 726 -41.82 -28.03 -37.47
CA LEU A 726 -42.22 -27.73 -38.86
C LEU A 726 -41.21 -28.29 -39.89
N PRO A 727 -41.69 -28.89 -41.00
CA PRO A 727 -40.84 -29.25 -42.14
C PRO A 727 -40.21 -28.00 -42.80
N LYS A 728 -39.21 -28.19 -43.66
CA LYS A 728 -38.60 -27.09 -44.44
C LYS A 728 -39.65 -26.41 -45.33
N GLY A 729 -39.47 -25.10 -45.59
CA GLY A 729 -40.36 -24.29 -46.43
C GLY A 729 -40.84 -23.00 -45.77
N ASP A 730 -41.67 -22.26 -46.49
CA ASP A 730 -42.17 -20.91 -46.18
C ASP A 730 -42.60 -20.69 -44.72
N GLU A 731 -43.35 -21.62 -44.12
CA GLU A 731 -43.84 -21.47 -42.75
C GLU A 731 -42.71 -21.46 -41.72
N LYS A 732 -41.62 -22.20 -41.99
CA LYS A 732 -40.42 -22.22 -41.16
C LYS A 732 -39.64 -20.92 -41.33
N GLY A 733 -39.54 -20.42 -42.57
CA GLY A 733 -38.93 -19.11 -42.88
C GLY A 733 -39.64 -17.94 -42.20
N ARG A 734 -40.98 -17.94 -42.18
CA ARG A 734 -41.82 -16.92 -41.49
C ARG A 734 -41.61 -16.85 -39.98
N LEU A 735 -41.05 -17.89 -39.35
CA LEU A 735 -40.69 -17.86 -37.92
C LEU A 735 -39.28 -17.29 -37.67
N VAL A 736 -38.41 -17.17 -38.67
CA VAL A 736 -37.04 -16.67 -38.47
C VAL A 736 -37.03 -15.21 -37.99
N PRO A 737 -37.81 -14.26 -38.55
CA PRO A 737 -37.89 -12.89 -38.00
C PRO A 737 -38.44 -12.83 -36.56
N VAL A 738 -39.30 -13.79 -36.17
CA VAL A 738 -39.83 -13.89 -34.80
C VAL A 738 -38.74 -14.39 -33.84
N LEU A 739 -37.92 -15.35 -34.27
CA LEU A 739 -36.76 -15.81 -33.51
C LEU A 739 -35.68 -14.73 -33.42
N GLU A 740 -35.37 -14.03 -34.51
CA GLU A 740 -34.42 -12.92 -34.55
C GLU A 740 -34.80 -11.80 -33.58
N THR A 741 -36.07 -11.37 -33.61
CA THR A 741 -36.57 -10.29 -32.74
C THR A 741 -36.65 -10.68 -31.26
N MET A 742 -36.92 -11.95 -30.93
CA MET A 742 -37.03 -12.46 -29.55
C MET A 742 -35.68 -12.89 -28.94
N LEU A 743 -34.79 -13.52 -29.72
CA LEU A 743 -33.47 -13.99 -29.25
C LEU A 743 -32.35 -12.96 -29.44
N LYS A 744 -32.62 -11.85 -30.14
CA LYS A 744 -31.62 -10.83 -30.53
C LYS A 744 -30.39 -11.48 -31.19
N LEU A 745 -30.68 -12.23 -32.24
CA LEU A 745 -29.68 -12.88 -33.08
C LEU A 745 -28.84 -11.82 -33.83
N SER A 746 -27.58 -12.13 -34.12
CA SER A 746 -26.79 -11.35 -35.08
C SER A 746 -27.31 -11.58 -36.50
N GLU A 747 -26.91 -10.72 -37.43
CA GLU A 747 -27.19 -10.96 -38.85
C GLU A 747 -26.67 -12.32 -39.33
N GLU A 748 -25.52 -12.79 -38.84
CA GLU A 748 -25.02 -14.12 -39.21
C GLU A 748 -25.87 -15.25 -38.65
N GLU A 749 -26.35 -15.11 -37.40
CA GLU A 749 -27.19 -16.08 -36.74
C GLU A 749 -28.58 -16.14 -37.42
N SER A 750 -29.14 -14.99 -37.82
CA SER A 750 -30.36 -14.94 -38.64
C SER A 750 -30.14 -15.54 -40.03
N LYS A 751 -29.07 -15.16 -40.76
CA LYS A 751 -28.72 -15.76 -42.07
C LYS A 751 -28.59 -17.29 -41.97
N LYS A 752 -27.95 -17.82 -40.93
CA LYS A 752 -27.87 -19.27 -40.66
C LYS A 752 -29.26 -19.90 -40.49
N LEU A 753 -30.19 -19.26 -39.77
CA LEU A 753 -31.58 -19.75 -39.64
C LEU A 753 -32.40 -19.61 -40.94
N VAL A 754 -32.19 -18.56 -41.73
CA VAL A 754 -32.83 -18.40 -43.06
C VAL A 754 -32.40 -19.54 -43.98
N ASN A 755 -31.10 -19.82 -44.10
CA ASN A 755 -30.58 -20.91 -44.92
C ASN A 755 -31.11 -22.28 -44.46
N ILE A 756 -31.21 -22.53 -43.16
CA ILE A 756 -31.83 -23.74 -42.57
C ILE A 756 -33.34 -23.86 -42.90
N ALA A 757 -34.01 -22.74 -43.17
CA ALA A 757 -35.44 -22.71 -43.50
C ALA A 757 -35.74 -22.77 -45.01
N GLN A 758 -34.85 -22.24 -45.86
CA GLN A 758 -35.06 -22.04 -47.31
C GLN A 758 -34.31 -23.01 -48.23
N ASP A 759 -33.32 -23.75 -47.72
CA ASP A 759 -32.61 -24.83 -48.43
C ASP A 759 -31.69 -24.41 -49.59
N GLU A 760 -30.66 -23.60 -49.28
CA GLU A 760 -29.41 -23.62 -50.07
C GLU A 760 -28.58 -24.86 -49.71
N GLU A 761 -28.06 -25.58 -50.72
CA GLU A 761 -27.32 -26.83 -50.54
C GLU A 761 -25.94 -26.65 -49.88
N MET A 762 -25.91 -26.69 -48.54
CA MET A 762 -24.73 -27.20 -47.82
C MET A 762 -24.82 -28.73 -47.76
N THR A 763 -24.28 -29.40 -48.78
CA THR A 763 -24.19 -30.87 -48.90
C THR A 763 -23.13 -31.49 -47.98
N SER A 764 -23.16 -31.14 -46.69
CA SER A 764 -22.45 -31.85 -45.62
C SER A 764 -23.05 -31.51 -44.23
N SER A 765 -22.79 -32.37 -43.25
CA SER A 765 -23.08 -32.12 -41.81
C SER A 765 -24.51 -32.30 -41.29
N THR A 766 -25.33 -33.18 -41.87
CA THR A 766 -26.54 -33.77 -41.22
C THR A 766 -26.21 -34.74 -40.06
N ALA A 767 -25.23 -34.38 -39.22
CA ALA A 767 -24.68 -35.20 -38.14
C ALA A 767 -24.55 -34.47 -36.78
N GLY A 768 -25.08 -33.24 -36.66
CA GLY A 768 -24.75 -32.33 -35.55
C GLY A 768 -25.51 -32.51 -34.23
N LEU A 769 -26.70 -33.14 -34.21
CA LEU A 769 -27.58 -33.12 -33.02
C LEU A 769 -27.83 -34.49 -32.34
N GLY A 770 -27.68 -35.61 -33.05
CA GLY A 770 -27.89 -36.95 -32.47
C GLY A 770 -26.73 -37.45 -31.60
N THR A 771 -25.53 -36.94 -31.83
CA THR A 771 -24.26 -37.45 -31.27
C THR A 771 -23.99 -37.05 -29.82
N TYR A 772 -24.54 -35.92 -29.36
CA TYR A 772 -24.31 -35.44 -27.99
C TYR A 772 -25.16 -36.14 -26.92
N LEU A 773 -26.35 -36.63 -27.28
CA LEU A 773 -27.29 -37.27 -26.33
C LEU A 773 -26.83 -38.65 -25.83
N HIS A 774 -26.06 -39.39 -26.64
CA HIS A 774 -25.59 -40.73 -26.28
C HIS A 774 -24.52 -40.78 -25.18
N ARG A 775 -23.91 -39.64 -24.80
CA ARG A 775 -22.79 -39.62 -23.84
C ARG A 775 -23.22 -39.66 -22.37
N TRP A 776 -24.52 -39.57 -22.06
CA TRP A 776 -25.04 -39.44 -20.68
C TRP A 776 -25.82 -40.66 -20.16
N SER A 777 -25.97 -41.74 -20.95
CA SER A 777 -26.78 -42.93 -20.58
C SER A 777 -25.99 -44.21 -20.29
N GLY A 778 -24.65 -44.18 -20.40
CA GLY A 778 -23.78 -45.34 -20.12
C GLY A 778 -23.14 -45.28 -18.73
N GLY A 779 -23.90 -45.59 -17.68
CA GLY A 779 -23.41 -45.43 -16.30
C GLY A 779 -24.23 -46.08 -15.18
N LEU A 780 -24.95 -47.19 -15.45
CA LEU A 780 -25.63 -47.95 -14.39
C LEU A 780 -25.82 -49.46 -14.71
N MET A 781 -24.71 -50.19 -14.78
CA MET A 781 -24.58 -51.62 -14.41
C MET A 781 -23.16 -51.86 -13.92
#